data_AF-J2SC17-F1
#
_entry.id   AF-J2SC17-F1
#
_cell.length_a   1.000
_cell.length_b   1.000
_cell.length_c   1.000
_cell.angle_alpha   90.00
_cell.angle_beta   90.00
_cell.angle_gamma   90.00
#
_symmetry.space_group_name_H-M   'P 1'
#
loop_
_entity.id
_entity.type
_entity.pdbx_description
1 polymer ?
#
loop_
_entity_poly.entity_id
_entity_poly.type
_entity_poly.pdbx_seq_one_letter_code
_entity_poly.pdbx_strand_id
1 'polypeptide(L)'
;MNPHAATPTLSVIDPRTLAVRNVGYCRHPDSPVIDPRITRQRFDAAGRLVESWDPRLWGTAPKPNLITLYGLSGQPLLTDSVDGGWQLGLPDQAGSPCSFWDARGSQRRTGFDAQQRPIAVMEQVAGEAPRVVERLTYGDCAPAFAERNQCGQLIRHDDPAGVQVFLAYGLTGAVLVEDRRFLADLETPDWPLGLDERDSWLEDRSFITRHAFNPGGELQRQTDAMGNVRTVGYDRAGKLSEVWLQMAGEGKRPQRLVSAIRYNAQDQIESETAGNGVLTHAEYAADDGRLLRLVAAVGNQKPLQELNYVYDPAGNIVELQDLSQAVSHFNNQRIDPINRYRYDSLYQLVEARGWEVSQPSHGPTLPTLLPTPLDPNQRRNYTQCFEYDRGGNLISRQQSDAPRFSMFTSTRSNRSLGQRDDGSLPGEPEVALGFDACGNQQELQRGQAMTWDSRNQLHQVTLVKRETGPDDYEGYRYDRPGHRLRKVGVAHSGGRTLCSEVRYLPGLEIHRQADGEEHHVISVEAGRSSVRALHWPQGTHDDQLRFSLSDHLGSSTLELDDEAGVLTQEHYYPFGGTACWAGKSALVAKYKTIRYSGKERDATGLYYYGYRYYAPWLQHWICPDPAGEVEGPNRYAMVGNNPINFADRFGLNGEQVTGTQILGGVILMFLLTLTGAGLGWLAGNAMTGASVGALLGGALFGIVRTHEYLQLRPEAVAANQDVVERQFGEDIKNLATSLAANESLTQEETTKFSSFAFEHRNASGSDGVVLRLFHSQTGKIFGYTGPEGNVDKAWRVLSTEKNPVRGLKRLGYNTLLVRDTPKEQSSTEQSPYVESFEVEGASVSNMRKAGKTSQSGTSSVASSMAPKSVQHWEIDTHAVDSILGNSSDPCHKSVSSTISSLREGRTGALSWHRHHDGLWSADLRGFPGSTKRGVHRLMLSHQGGVHYRVEGIRNPH
;
A
#
# COMPACT_ATOMS: atom_id res chain seq x y z
N MET A 1 -19.23 31.98 -5.59
CA MET A 1 -19.11 31.19 -6.84
C MET A 1 -18.80 29.75 -6.43
N ASN A 2 -19.27 28.71 -7.13
CA ASN A 2 -18.90 27.33 -6.77
C ASN A 2 -17.41 27.10 -7.14
N PRO A 3 -16.51 26.78 -6.18
CA PRO A 3 -15.09 26.61 -6.47
C PRO A 3 -14.83 25.46 -7.46
N HIS A 4 -15.67 24.41 -7.47
CA HIS A 4 -15.51 23.22 -8.32
C HIS A 4 -15.99 23.41 -9.77
N ALA A 5 -16.57 24.57 -10.11
CA ALA A 5 -17.05 24.83 -11.47
C ALA A 5 -15.87 24.92 -12.47
N ALA A 6 -15.79 23.98 -13.40
CA ALA A 6 -14.69 23.84 -14.38
C ALA A 6 -13.32 23.50 -13.75
N THR A 7 -13.29 22.68 -12.70
CA THR A 7 -12.05 22.15 -12.11
C THR A 7 -12.00 20.60 -12.11
N PRO A 8 -12.03 19.94 -13.29
CA PRO A 8 -11.93 18.48 -13.37
C PRO A 8 -10.51 17.99 -13.03
N THR A 9 -10.35 16.72 -12.70
CA THR A 9 -9.03 16.05 -12.79
C THR A 9 -8.89 15.42 -14.17
N LEU A 10 -7.83 15.74 -14.90
CA LEU A 10 -7.56 15.20 -16.24
C LEU A 10 -6.26 14.39 -16.25
N SER A 11 -6.26 13.23 -16.88
CA SER A 11 -5.04 12.51 -17.22
C SER A 11 -4.78 12.61 -18.73
N VAL A 12 -3.55 12.96 -19.09
CA VAL A 12 -3.09 13.11 -20.47
C VAL A 12 -2.21 11.92 -20.82
N ILE A 13 -2.68 11.10 -21.75
CA ILE A 13 -1.97 9.89 -22.20
C ILE A 13 -1.13 10.12 -23.45
N ASP A 14 -0.04 9.37 -23.57
CA ASP A 14 0.76 9.26 -24.79
C ASP A 14 0.18 8.19 -25.77
N PRO A 15 0.74 8.03 -26.99
CA PRO A 15 0.29 7.00 -27.94
C PRO A 15 0.47 5.55 -27.49
N ARG A 16 1.12 5.30 -26.35
CA ARG A 16 1.28 3.98 -25.71
C ARG A 16 0.30 3.81 -24.54
N THR A 17 -0.66 4.71 -24.38
CA THR A 17 -1.65 4.77 -23.29
C THR A 17 -1.06 5.07 -21.90
N LEU A 18 0.18 5.57 -21.83
CA LEU A 18 0.84 5.92 -20.56
C LEU A 18 0.48 7.36 -20.15
N ALA A 19 0.09 7.54 -18.88
CA ALA A 19 -0.32 8.84 -18.32
C ALA A 19 0.87 9.79 -18.13
N VAL A 20 1.25 10.55 -19.16
CA VAL A 20 2.40 11.47 -19.13
C VAL A 20 2.15 12.76 -18.35
N ARG A 21 0.88 13.12 -18.07
CA ARG A 21 0.54 14.25 -17.19
C ARG A 21 -0.75 13.98 -16.44
N ASN A 22 -0.78 14.39 -15.17
CA ASN A 22 -2.02 14.54 -14.41
C ASN A 22 -2.23 16.03 -14.12
N VAL A 23 -3.42 16.53 -14.45
CA VAL A 23 -3.78 17.95 -14.34
C VAL A 23 -4.94 18.09 -13.37
N GLY A 24 -4.64 18.62 -12.19
CA GLY A 24 -5.64 19.21 -11.31
C GLY A 24 -5.81 20.69 -11.64
N TYR A 25 -6.98 21.26 -11.36
CA TYR A 25 -7.23 22.69 -11.47
C TYR A 25 -7.56 23.24 -10.08
N CYS A 26 -6.69 24.07 -9.53
CA CYS A 26 -6.84 24.68 -8.20
C CYS A 26 -7.51 26.05 -8.34
N ARG A 27 -8.59 26.26 -7.58
CA ARG A 27 -9.25 27.55 -7.37
C ARG A 27 -9.51 27.70 -5.86
N HIS A 28 -8.92 28.72 -5.27
CA HIS A 28 -9.25 29.16 -3.91
C HIS A 28 -10.70 29.69 -3.89
N PRO A 29 -11.54 29.38 -2.88
CA PRO A 29 -12.97 29.73 -2.90
C PRO A 29 -13.24 31.24 -2.94
N ASP A 30 -12.29 32.07 -2.48
CA ASP A 30 -12.36 33.55 -2.56
C ASP A 30 -11.70 34.14 -3.82
N SER A 31 -11.25 33.31 -4.77
CA SER A 31 -10.63 33.74 -6.03
C SER A 31 -11.39 33.23 -7.26
N PRO A 32 -11.60 34.05 -8.30
CA PRO A 32 -12.12 33.57 -9.58
C PRO A 32 -11.06 32.82 -10.41
N VAL A 33 -9.77 32.95 -10.07
CA VAL A 33 -8.65 32.43 -10.87
C VAL A 33 -8.52 30.91 -10.72
N ILE A 34 -8.38 30.22 -11.85
CA ILE A 34 -8.04 28.80 -11.89
C ILE A 34 -6.54 28.67 -12.20
N ASP A 35 -5.78 27.98 -11.35
CA ASP A 35 -4.39 27.60 -11.61
C ASP A 35 -4.28 26.11 -11.96
N PRO A 36 -3.82 25.73 -13.17
CA PRO A 36 -3.60 24.32 -13.52
C PRO A 36 -2.36 23.75 -12.81
N ARG A 37 -2.58 22.84 -11.87
CA ARG A 37 -1.56 22.04 -11.21
C ARG A 37 -1.23 20.83 -12.10
N ILE A 38 -0.15 20.93 -12.89
CA ILE A 38 0.25 19.89 -13.86
C ILE A 38 1.43 19.08 -13.29
N THR A 39 1.16 17.89 -12.78
CA THR A 39 2.18 16.87 -12.50
C THR A 39 2.58 16.21 -13.82
N ARG A 40 3.87 15.95 -14.03
CA ARG A 40 4.40 15.38 -15.30
C ARG A 40 5.20 14.12 -15.02
N GLN A 41 5.07 13.16 -15.92
CA GLN A 41 5.68 11.84 -15.83
C GLN A 41 6.41 11.53 -17.14
N ARG A 42 7.67 11.10 -17.06
CA ARG A 42 8.46 10.63 -18.21
C ARG A 42 8.61 9.11 -18.14
N PHE A 43 8.28 8.45 -19.23
CA PHE A 43 8.43 7.00 -19.36
C PHE A 43 9.56 6.67 -20.34
N ASP A 44 10.33 5.62 -20.06
CA ASP A 44 11.36 5.12 -20.97
C ASP A 44 10.76 4.38 -22.19
N ALA A 45 11.60 3.84 -23.07
CA ALA A 45 11.16 3.10 -24.26
C ALA A 45 10.39 1.81 -23.93
N ALA A 46 10.61 1.21 -22.76
CA ALA A 46 9.90 0.02 -22.28
C ALA A 46 8.57 0.37 -21.58
N GLY A 47 8.28 1.66 -21.36
CA GLY A 47 7.05 2.14 -20.74
C GLY A 47 7.13 2.24 -19.21
N ARG A 48 8.33 2.27 -18.63
CA ARG A 48 8.56 2.37 -17.17
C ARG A 48 8.73 3.82 -16.76
N LEU A 49 8.17 4.21 -15.60
CA LEU A 49 8.20 5.59 -15.10
C LEU A 49 9.59 5.98 -14.60
N VAL A 50 10.34 6.74 -15.39
CA VAL A 50 11.74 7.11 -15.07
C VAL A 50 11.89 8.51 -14.48
N GLU A 51 10.91 9.40 -14.63
CA GLU A 51 10.89 10.70 -13.93
C GLU A 51 9.48 11.12 -13.52
N SER A 52 9.36 11.72 -12.35
CA SER A 52 8.18 12.41 -11.83
C SER A 52 8.51 13.88 -11.52
N TRP A 53 7.59 14.78 -11.83
CA TRP A 53 7.73 16.23 -11.59
C TRP A 53 6.43 16.81 -11.05
N ASP A 54 6.52 17.54 -9.94
CA ASP A 54 5.40 18.31 -9.40
C ASP A 54 5.14 19.61 -10.22
N PRO A 55 4.00 20.28 -9.97
CA PRO A 55 3.62 21.51 -10.70
C PRO A 55 4.45 22.76 -10.40
N ARG A 56 5.36 22.73 -9.41
CA ARG A 56 6.18 23.83 -8.90
C ARG A 56 7.63 23.76 -9.38
N LEU A 57 8.24 22.59 -9.27
CA LEU A 57 9.64 22.32 -9.61
C LEU A 57 9.85 22.17 -11.12
N TRP A 58 8.81 21.82 -11.90
CA TRP A 58 8.91 21.73 -13.36
C TRP A 58 9.35 23.06 -14.00
N GLY A 59 10.50 23.03 -14.67
CA GLY A 59 11.06 24.17 -15.41
C GLY A 59 11.76 25.22 -14.53
N THR A 60 11.86 24.98 -13.22
CA THR A 60 12.53 25.85 -12.25
C THR A 60 13.66 25.13 -11.52
N ALA A 61 13.44 23.87 -11.12
CA ALA A 61 14.42 23.03 -10.45
C ALA A 61 15.37 22.33 -11.43
N PRO A 62 16.61 22.03 -11.02
CA PRO A 62 17.61 21.41 -11.90
C PRO A 62 17.38 19.90 -12.14
N LYS A 63 16.54 19.22 -11.33
CA LYS A 63 16.24 17.79 -11.46
C LYS A 63 14.76 17.48 -11.12
N PRO A 64 14.20 16.35 -11.60
CA PRO A 64 12.85 15.88 -11.26
C PRO A 64 12.67 15.59 -9.77
N ASN A 65 11.42 15.58 -9.29
CA ASN A 65 11.06 15.19 -7.91
C ASN A 65 11.58 13.80 -7.55
N LEU A 66 11.45 12.88 -8.50
CA LEU A 66 11.94 11.51 -8.46
C LEU A 66 12.47 11.12 -9.83
N ILE A 67 13.68 10.57 -9.88
CA ILE A 67 14.22 9.78 -10.99
C ILE A 67 14.21 8.32 -10.56
N THR A 68 13.88 7.40 -11.47
CA THR A 68 14.02 5.95 -11.24
C THR A 68 14.80 5.29 -12.37
N LEU A 69 15.85 4.55 -12.03
CA LEU A 69 16.60 3.69 -12.94
C LEU A 69 16.25 2.22 -12.68
N TYR A 70 15.95 1.50 -13.76
CA TYR A 70 15.51 0.11 -13.71
C TYR A 70 16.54 -0.85 -14.30
N GLY A 71 16.62 -2.06 -13.75
CA GLY A 71 17.29 -3.18 -14.38
C GLY A 71 16.58 -3.61 -15.67
N LEU A 72 17.20 -4.47 -16.48
CA LEU A 72 16.58 -4.99 -17.72
C LEU A 72 15.31 -5.81 -17.45
N SER A 73 15.17 -6.37 -16.24
CA SER A 73 13.99 -7.07 -15.75
C SER A 73 12.78 -6.15 -15.43
N GLY A 74 12.97 -4.83 -15.37
CA GLY A 74 11.92 -3.89 -14.93
C GLY A 74 11.89 -3.61 -13.42
N GLN A 75 12.74 -4.27 -12.63
CA GLN A 75 12.92 -3.98 -11.20
C GLN A 75 13.65 -2.63 -10.99
N PRO A 76 13.16 -1.74 -10.11
CA PRO A 76 13.85 -0.48 -9.79
C PRO A 76 15.13 -0.75 -9.01
N LEU A 77 16.25 -0.19 -9.47
CA LEU A 77 17.57 -0.31 -8.86
C LEU A 77 17.96 0.96 -8.09
N LEU A 78 17.88 2.12 -8.75
CA LEU A 78 18.18 3.42 -8.14
C LEU A 78 16.93 4.30 -8.19
N THR A 79 16.59 4.91 -7.06
CA THR A 79 15.70 6.08 -7.00
C THR A 79 16.52 7.30 -6.59
N ASP A 80 16.34 8.44 -7.25
CA ASP A 80 16.93 9.73 -6.83
C ASP A 80 15.83 10.77 -6.66
N SER A 81 15.59 11.16 -5.41
CA SER A 81 14.57 12.12 -5.01
C SER A 81 15.18 13.48 -4.66
N VAL A 82 14.47 14.57 -4.95
CA VAL A 82 14.80 15.91 -4.39
C VAL A 82 14.57 15.98 -2.88
N ASP A 83 13.58 15.24 -2.41
CA ASP A 83 13.18 15.24 -1.00
C ASP A 83 14.03 14.24 -0.23
N GLY A 84 13.99 12.96 -0.63
CA GLY A 84 14.62 11.84 0.09
C GLY A 84 16.05 11.47 -0.34
N GLY A 85 16.68 12.25 -1.22
CA GLY A 85 17.97 11.90 -1.80
C GLY A 85 17.93 10.65 -2.70
N TRP A 86 19.10 10.13 -3.04
CA TRP A 86 19.23 8.87 -3.78
C TRP A 86 19.30 7.64 -2.88
N GLN A 87 18.76 6.52 -3.38
CA GLN A 87 18.75 5.22 -2.74
C GLN A 87 18.99 4.14 -3.81
N LEU A 88 19.93 3.23 -3.57
CA LEU A 88 20.32 2.15 -4.49
C LEU A 88 20.06 0.80 -3.84
N GLY A 89 19.11 0.02 -4.38
CA GLY A 89 18.83 -1.36 -3.97
C GLY A 89 19.30 -2.36 -5.02
N LEU A 90 20.19 -3.28 -4.63
CA LEU A 90 20.64 -4.41 -5.45
C LEU A 90 20.12 -5.71 -4.83
N PRO A 91 19.08 -6.33 -5.41
CA PRO A 91 18.65 -7.67 -5.03
C PRO A 91 19.64 -8.73 -5.54
N ASP A 92 19.53 -9.94 -5.01
CA ASP A 92 20.22 -11.10 -5.56
C ASP A 92 19.46 -11.76 -6.72
N GLN A 93 19.92 -12.94 -7.16
CA GLN A 93 19.29 -13.68 -8.26
C GLN A 93 17.88 -14.20 -7.92
N ALA A 94 17.53 -14.37 -6.65
CA ALA A 94 16.18 -14.73 -6.21
C ALA A 94 15.23 -13.52 -6.11
N GLY A 95 15.75 -12.30 -6.28
CA GLY A 95 15.02 -11.06 -6.02
C GLY A 95 15.08 -10.61 -4.56
N SER A 96 15.84 -11.30 -3.70
CA SER A 96 15.96 -10.99 -2.27
C SER A 96 16.78 -9.71 -2.06
N PRO A 97 16.36 -8.77 -1.18
CA PRO A 97 17.11 -7.54 -0.91
C PRO A 97 18.48 -7.80 -0.28
N CYS A 98 19.53 -7.77 -1.11
CA CYS A 98 20.87 -8.21 -0.73
C CYS A 98 21.77 -7.05 -0.26
N SER A 99 21.82 -5.95 -1.02
CA SER A 99 22.60 -4.76 -0.66
C SER A 99 21.84 -3.48 -0.96
N PHE A 100 21.97 -2.50 -0.08
CA PHE A 100 21.30 -1.20 -0.17
C PHE A 100 22.25 -0.08 0.23
N TRP A 101 22.14 1.08 -0.43
CA TRP A 101 22.87 2.31 -0.10
C TRP A 101 21.96 3.54 -0.15
N ASP A 102 22.22 4.54 0.69
CA ASP A 102 21.52 5.83 0.69
C ASP A 102 22.44 7.04 0.47
N ALA A 103 21.84 8.22 0.25
CA ALA A 103 22.54 9.46 -0.03
C ALA A 103 23.42 10.00 1.10
N ARG A 104 23.26 9.51 2.35
CA ARG A 104 24.20 9.81 3.45
C ARG A 104 25.44 8.91 3.40
N GLY A 105 25.51 8.00 2.44
CA GLY A 105 26.54 6.96 2.35
C GLY A 105 26.32 5.81 3.32
N SER A 106 25.10 5.68 3.88
CA SER A 106 24.74 4.52 4.69
C SER A 106 24.64 3.28 3.78
N GLN A 107 25.19 2.15 4.23
CA GLN A 107 25.08 0.87 3.55
C GLN A 107 24.37 -0.14 4.45
N ARG A 108 23.48 -0.96 3.86
CA ARG A 108 22.92 -2.17 4.47
C ARG A 108 23.25 -3.38 3.60
N ARG A 109 23.57 -4.52 4.22
CA ARG A 109 23.75 -5.81 3.54
C ARG A 109 23.06 -6.92 4.31
N THR A 110 22.21 -7.69 3.62
CA THR A 110 21.54 -8.86 4.18
C THR A 110 22.32 -10.12 3.83
N GLY A 111 22.62 -10.96 4.82
CA GLY A 111 23.09 -12.33 4.63
C GLY A 111 21.91 -13.30 4.65
N PHE A 112 21.95 -14.32 3.79
CA PHE A 112 20.90 -15.34 3.67
C PHE A 112 21.46 -16.75 3.88
N ASP A 113 20.60 -17.68 4.29
CA ASP A 113 20.90 -19.12 4.28
C ASP A 113 20.65 -19.76 2.89
N ALA A 114 20.90 -21.06 2.79
CA ALA A 114 20.68 -21.83 1.56
C ALA A 114 19.19 -21.94 1.14
N GLN A 115 18.25 -21.52 1.99
CA GLN A 115 16.81 -21.46 1.71
C GLN A 115 16.33 -20.02 1.43
N GLN A 116 17.26 -19.07 1.22
CA GLN A 116 16.95 -17.65 0.99
C GLN A 116 16.24 -16.96 2.17
N ARG A 117 16.46 -17.45 3.40
CA ARG A 117 15.98 -16.80 4.63
C ARG A 117 17.06 -15.86 5.19
N PRO A 118 16.74 -14.60 5.55
CA PRO A 118 17.71 -13.68 6.14
C PRO A 118 18.28 -14.22 7.45
N ILE A 119 19.61 -14.25 7.62
CA ILE A 119 20.28 -14.72 8.86
C ILE A 119 21.05 -13.63 9.59
N ALA A 120 21.42 -12.56 8.90
CA ALA A 120 22.09 -11.40 9.48
C ALA A 120 21.82 -10.14 8.65
N VAL A 121 21.73 -8.99 9.32
CA VAL A 121 21.74 -7.67 8.67
C VAL A 121 22.95 -6.91 9.17
N MET A 122 23.82 -6.53 8.24
CA MET A 122 24.95 -5.63 8.49
C MET A 122 24.57 -4.22 8.06
N GLU A 123 24.92 -3.22 8.87
CA GLU A 123 24.76 -1.81 8.54
C GLU A 123 26.06 -1.04 8.79
N GLN A 124 26.31 -0.02 7.97
CA GLN A 124 27.49 0.83 8.04
C GLN A 124 27.08 2.26 7.74
N VAL A 125 27.38 3.19 8.65
CA VAL A 125 27.25 4.63 8.41
C VAL A 125 28.54 5.13 7.73
N ALA A 126 28.45 6.18 6.91
CA ALA A 126 29.61 6.72 6.19
C ALA A 126 30.74 7.13 7.15
N GLY A 127 31.91 6.53 6.99
CA GLY A 127 33.08 6.77 7.85
C GLY A 127 33.18 5.88 9.09
N GLU A 128 32.16 5.07 9.39
CA GLU A 128 32.16 4.10 10.50
C GLU A 128 32.52 2.68 10.04
N ALA A 129 32.83 1.81 11.00
CA ALA A 129 32.96 0.37 10.78
C ALA A 129 31.57 -0.27 10.59
N PRO A 130 31.43 -1.30 9.73
CA PRO A 130 30.18 -2.05 9.59
C PRO A 130 29.90 -2.85 10.88
N ARG A 131 28.63 -2.85 11.32
CA ARG A 131 28.13 -3.60 12.48
C ARG A 131 27.03 -4.58 12.06
N VAL A 132 26.95 -5.75 12.70
CA VAL A 132 25.86 -6.71 12.56
C VAL A 132 24.70 -6.30 13.47
N VAL A 133 23.78 -5.48 12.96
CA VAL A 133 22.67 -4.91 13.74
C VAL A 133 21.47 -5.86 13.92
N GLU A 134 21.36 -6.91 13.08
CA GLU A 134 20.39 -8.00 13.29
C GLU A 134 21.01 -9.38 13.09
N ARG A 135 20.53 -10.37 13.84
CA ARG A 135 20.73 -11.80 13.58
C ARG A 135 19.42 -12.58 13.73
N LEU A 136 19.18 -13.52 12.82
CA LEU A 136 17.95 -14.29 12.75
C LEU A 136 18.27 -15.79 12.77
N THR A 137 17.57 -16.53 13.62
CA THR A 137 17.75 -17.96 13.82
C THR A 137 16.41 -18.68 13.60
N TYR A 138 16.41 -19.77 12.84
CA TYR A 138 15.21 -20.52 12.47
C TYR A 138 15.21 -21.92 13.08
N GLY A 139 14.03 -22.43 13.42
CA GLY A 139 13.86 -23.82 13.87
C GLY A 139 14.13 -24.80 12.73
N ASP A 140 14.82 -25.89 13.04
CA ASP A 140 15.01 -27.01 12.12
C ASP A 140 13.89 -28.08 12.28
N CYS A 141 14.10 -29.29 11.76
CA CYS A 141 13.12 -30.38 11.82
C CYS A 141 13.25 -31.27 13.07
N ALA A 142 14.06 -30.92 14.07
CA ALA A 142 14.21 -31.68 15.30
C ALA A 142 12.88 -31.74 16.09
N PRO A 143 12.61 -32.84 16.83
CA PRO A 143 11.36 -33.01 17.58
C PRO A 143 11.02 -31.83 18.51
N ALA A 144 12.02 -31.23 19.16
CA ALA A 144 11.85 -30.11 20.07
C ALA A 144 11.22 -28.85 19.41
N PHE A 145 11.48 -28.63 18.11
CA PHE A 145 10.85 -27.57 17.33
C PHE A 145 9.50 -28.02 16.75
N ALA A 146 9.39 -29.28 16.33
CA ALA A 146 8.16 -29.85 15.79
C ALA A 146 7.01 -29.83 16.82
N GLU A 147 7.28 -30.21 18.07
CA GLU A 147 6.33 -30.17 19.20
C GLU A 147 5.77 -28.77 19.50
N ARG A 148 6.43 -27.72 18.99
CA ARG A 148 6.09 -26.30 19.21
C ARG A 148 5.70 -25.56 17.93
N ASN A 149 5.51 -26.30 16.83
CA ASN A 149 5.24 -25.78 15.47
C ASN A 149 6.31 -24.78 14.96
N GLN A 150 7.57 -24.92 15.40
CA GLN A 150 8.69 -24.02 15.07
C GLN A 150 9.50 -24.45 13.83
N CYS A 151 9.22 -25.60 13.22
CA CYS A 151 9.97 -26.09 12.05
C CYS A 151 9.90 -25.08 10.89
N GLY A 152 11.06 -24.58 10.47
CA GLY A 152 11.20 -23.57 9.41
C GLY A 152 10.90 -22.12 9.86
N GLN A 153 10.26 -21.93 11.03
CA GLN A 153 9.87 -20.64 11.57
C GLN A 153 11.07 -19.89 12.18
N LEU A 154 10.96 -18.56 12.27
CA LEU A 154 11.90 -17.72 13.02
C LEU A 154 11.73 -18.01 14.51
N ILE A 155 12.78 -18.44 15.21
CA ILE A 155 12.73 -18.76 16.65
C ILE A 155 13.44 -17.73 17.52
N ARG A 156 14.39 -16.97 16.95
CA ARG A 156 15.10 -15.89 17.62
C ARG A 156 15.46 -14.80 16.62
N HIS A 157 15.22 -13.55 17.00
CA HIS A 157 15.64 -12.35 16.29
C HIS A 157 16.38 -11.44 17.28
N ASP A 158 17.69 -11.35 17.13
CA ASP A 158 18.50 -10.30 17.75
C ASP A 158 18.36 -9.05 16.86
N ASP A 159 17.89 -7.93 17.42
CA ASP A 159 17.54 -6.70 16.71
C ASP A 159 18.23 -5.46 17.33
N PRO A 160 18.07 -4.23 16.80
CA PRO A 160 18.75 -3.05 17.35
C PRO A 160 18.34 -2.63 18.77
N ALA A 161 17.36 -3.27 19.40
CA ALA A 161 16.88 -2.96 20.74
C ALA A 161 17.09 -4.10 21.76
N GLY A 162 17.41 -5.32 21.30
CA GLY A 162 17.53 -6.50 22.15
C GLY A 162 17.32 -7.80 21.37
N VAL A 163 16.59 -8.74 21.97
CA VAL A 163 16.20 -10.00 21.35
C VAL A 163 14.71 -10.26 21.53
N GLN A 164 14.08 -10.81 20.48
CA GLN A 164 12.76 -11.43 20.52
C GLN A 164 12.92 -12.93 20.26
N VAL A 165 12.36 -13.77 21.14
CA VAL A 165 12.40 -15.24 21.05
C VAL A 165 10.97 -15.77 20.91
N PHE A 166 10.70 -16.48 19.82
CA PHE A 166 9.38 -17.04 19.53
C PHE A 166 9.33 -18.48 20.06
N LEU A 167 8.81 -18.65 21.28
CA LEU A 167 8.91 -19.88 22.06
C LEU A 167 7.92 -20.98 21.64
N ALA A 168 6.78 -20.62 21.04
CA ALA A 168 5.80 -21.57 20.50
C ALA A 168 4.85 -20.93 19.47
N TYR A 169 4.44 -21.72 18.48
CA TYR A 169 3.46 -21.36 17.45
C TYR A 169 2.21 -22.25 17.54
N GLY A 170 1.07 -21.71 17.11
CA GLY A 170 -0.20 -22.42 17.00
C GLY A 170 -0.31 -23.18 15.68
N LEU A 171 -1.35 -24.02 15.56
CA LEU A 171 -1.61 -24.81 14.35
C LEU A 171 -1.86 -23.94 13.10
N THR A 172 -2.28 -22.69 13.29
CA THR A 172 -2.47 -21.68 12.22
C THR A 172 -1.18 -20.91 11.88
N GLY A 173 -0.06 -21.18 12.56
CA GLY A 173 1.19 -20.42 12.42
C GLY A 173 1.24 -19.11 13.22
N ALA A 174 0.24 -18.81 14.06
CA ALA A 174 0.26 -17.63 14.94
C ALA A 174 1.18 -17.84 16.16
N VAL A 175 1.86 -16.78 16.63
CA VAL A 175 2.75 -16.82 17.81
C VAL A 175 1.94 -16.99 19.09
N LEU A 176 2.09 -18.12 19.79
CA LEU A 176 1.42 -18.39 21.07
C LEU A 176 2.20 -17.87 22.27
N VAL A 177 3.53 -17.88 22.20
CA VAL A 177 4.41 -17.42 23.28
C VAL A 177 5.62 -16.75 22.67
N GLU A 178 5.90 -15.53 23.12
CA GLU A 178 7.12 -14.79 22.78
C GLU A 178 7.76 -14.20 24.04
N ASP A 179 9.07 -14.05 24.01
CA ASP A 179 9.88 -13.43 25.05
C ASP A 179 10.72 -12.31 24.44
N ARG A 180 10.61 -11.10 25.00
CA ARG A 180 11.49 -9.96 24.69
C ARG A 180 12.47 -9.76 25.83
N ARG A 181 13.76 -9.62 25.52
CA ARG A 181 14.78 -9.03 26.41
C ARG A 181 15.41 -7.83 25.71
N PHE A 182 15.68 -6.76 26.45
CA PHE A 182 16.28 -5.54 25.91
C PHE A 182 17.81 -5.56 26.05
N LEU A 183 18.52 -4.80 25.21
CA LEU A 183 19.93 -4.47 25.42
C LEU A 183 20.09 -3.68 26.72
N ALA A 184 21.13 -4.00 27.50
CA ALA A 184 21.50 -3.22 28.68
C ALA A 184 22.04 -1.83 28.31
N ASP A 185 22.77 -1.73 27.19
CA ASP A 185 23.22 -0.48 26.60
C ASP A 185 22.14 0.13 25.67
N LEU A 186 22.28 1.42 25.38
CA LEU A 186 21.51 2.13 24.36
C LEU A 186 22.26 2.20 23.03
N GLU A 187 23.55 1.92 22.96
CA GLU A 187 24.31 1.95 21.71
C GLU A 187 23.86 0.90 20.68
N THR A 188 24.06 1.23 19.39
CA THR A 188 23.71 0.31 18.28
C THR A 188 24.60 -0.94 18.31
N PRO A 189 24.04 -2.15 18.41
CA PRO A 189 24.81 -3.37 18.61
C PRO A 189 25.61 -3.80 17.38
N ASP A 190 26.71 -4.52 17.62
CA ASP A 190 27.42 -5.34 16.63
C ASP A 190 27.37 -6.80 17.07
N TRP A 191 26.24 -7.48 16.82
CA TRP A 191 25.93 -8.76 17.44
C TRP A 191 27.00 -9.83 17.16
N PRO A 192 27.62 -10.43 18.20
CA PRO A 192 28.62 -11.48 18.03
C PRO A 192 28.01 -12.78 17.48
N LEU A 193 28.85 -13.70 17.00
CA LEU A 193 28.36 -14.97 16.44
C LEU A 193 27.91 -15.95 17.54
N GLY A 194 28.58 -16.00 18.69
CA GLY A 194 28.24 -16.90 19.79
C GLY A 194 26.97 -16.48 20.53
N LEU A 195 26.08 -17.43 20.85
CA LEU A 195 24.83 -17.13 21.57
C LEU A 195 25.08 -16.64 22.99
N ASP A 196 26.01 -17.27 23.72
CA ASP A 196 26.36 -16.90 25.09
C ASP A 196 26.91 -15.46 25.18
N GLU A 197 27.68 -15.03 24.17
CA GLU A 197 28.18 -13.66 24.05
C GLU A 197 27.03 -12.66 23.80
N ARG A 198 26.08 -12.98 22.89
CA ARG A 198 24.89 -12.14 22.67
C ARG A 198 24.05 -12.00 23.93
N ASP A 199 23.83 -13.10 24.65
CA ASP A 199 23.01 -13.10 25.86
C ASP A 199 23.66 -12.32 27.01
N SER A 200 24.99 -12.17 27.03
CA SER A 200 25.69 -11.33 28.00
C SER A 200 25.48 -9.82 27.84
N TRP A 201 24.90 -9.37 26.72
CA TRP A 201 24.61 -7.95 26.45
C TRP A 201 23.17 -7.55 26.79
N LEU A 202 22.34 -8.54 27.12
CA LEU A 202 20.93 -8.36 27.44
C LEU A 202 20.72 -8.05 28.92
N GLU A 203 19.64 -7.36 29.23
CA GLU A 203 19.15 -7.28 30.61
C GLU A 203 18.63 -8.64 31.11
N ASP A 204 18.80 -8.91 32.42
CA ASP A 204 18.28 -10.12 33.09
C ASP A 204 16.73 -10.23 33.01
N ARG A 205 16.01 -9.12 32.84
CA ARG A 205 14.54 -9.08 32.85
C ARG A 205 13.98 -9.52 31.50
N SER A 206 13.35 -10.69 31.51
CA SER A 206 12.54 -11.25 30.42
C SER A 206 11.09 -10.72 30.46
N PHE A 207 10.50 -10.54 29.27
CA PHE A 207 9.15 -9.98 29.07
C PHE A 207 8.33 -10.94 28.20
N ILE A 208 7.64 -11.90 28.83
CA ILE A 208 6.97 -13.01 28.14
C ILE A 208 5.50 -12.69 27.87
N THR A 209 5.13 -12.49 26.60
CA THR A 209 3.73 -12.36 26.17
C THR A 209 3.17 -13.71 25.74
N ARG A 210 1.90 -13.98 26.04
CA ARG A 210 1.19 -15.19 25.64
C ARG A 210 -0.11 -14.88 24.94
N HIS A 211 -0.40 -15.60 23.86
CA HIS A 211 -1.62 -15.50 23.08
C HIS A 211 -2.35 -16.85 23.04
N ALA A 212 -3.67 -16.81 23.05
CA ALA A 212 -4.53 -17.93 22.68
C ALA A 212 -5.51 -17.44 21.60
N PHE A 213 -5.60 -18.22 20.53
CA PHE A 213 -6.47 -17.94 19.39
C PHE A 213 -7.59 -18.97 19.32
N ASN A 214 -8.74 -18.57 18.79
CA ASN A 214 -9.80 -19.52 18.45
C ASN A 214 -9.42 -20.33 17.18
N PRO A 215 -10.16 -21.41 16.82
CA PRO A 215 -9.89 -22.19 15.61
C PRO A 215 -9.97 -21.41 14.29
N GLY A 216 -10.61 -20.23 14.27
CA GLY A 216 -10.63 -19.31 13.13
C GLY A 216 -9.39 -18.42 13.01
N GLY A 217 -8.49 -18.44 13.99
CA GLY A 217 -7.28 -17.61 14.04
C GLY A 217 -7.46 -16.26 14.74
N GLU A 218 -8.63 -15.98 15.31
CA GLU A 218 -8.92 -14.71 16.00
C GLU A 218 -8.41 -14.76 17.45
N LEU A 219 -7.90 -13.64 17.97
CA LEU A 219 -7.32 -13.56 19.31
C LEU A 219 -8.40 -13.71 20.40
N GLN A 220 -8.43 -14.82 21.10
CA GLN A 220 -9.37 -15.06 22.21
C GLN A 220 -8.84 -14.47 23.54
N ARG A 221 -7.54 -14.61 23.80
CA ARG A 221 -6.91 -14.18 25.06
C ARG A 221 -5.47 -13.76 24.83
N GLN A 222 -5.06 -12.68 25.49
CA GLN A 222 -3.67 -12.25 25.58
C GLN A 222 -3.31 -12.09 27.06
N THR A 223 -2.16 -12.62 27.47
CA THR A 223 -1.51 -12.30 28.74
C THR A 223 -0.25 -11.51 28.41
N ASP A 224 -0.17 -10.28 28.88
CA ASP A 224 1.00 -9.43 28.65
C ASP A 224 2.20 -9.85 29.51
N ALA A 225 3.34 -9.21 29.27
CA ALA A 225 4.59 -9.51 29.97
C ALA A 225 4.54 -9.31 31.50
N MET A 226 3.58 -8.57 32.03
CA MET A 226 3.41 -8.29 33.46
C MET A 226 2.24 -9.09 34.08
N GLY A 227 1.59 -9.94 33.29
CA GLY A 227 0.54 -10.85 33.75
C GLY A 227 -0.87 -10.29 33.68
N ASN A 228 -1.09 -9.10 33.09
CA ASN A 228 -2.45 -8.62 32.83
C ASN A 228 -3.07 -9.45 31.71
N VAL A 229 -4.37 -9.77 31.83
CA VAL A 229 -5.07 -10.66 30.91
C VAL A 229 -6.18 -9.91 30.18
N ARG A 230 -6.00 -9.70 28.88
CA ARG A 230 -7.08 -9.31 27.96
C ARG A 230 -7.81 -10.56 27.47
N THR A 231 -9.13 -10.54 27.50
CA THR A 231 -9.99 -11.57 26.89
C THR A 231 -10.98 -10.92 25.93
N VAL A 232 -11.21 -11.56 24.78
CA VAL A 232 -12.02 -11.03 23.69
C VAL A 232 -13.15 -12.01 23.36
N GLY A 233 -14.37 -11.51 23.34
CA GLY A 233 -15.56 -12.25 22.94
C GLY A 233 -15.98 -11.88 21.52
N TYR A 234 -16.43 -12.89 20.76
CA TYR A 234 -16.90 -12.73 19.39
C TYR A 234 -18.37 -13.18 19.28
N ASP A 235 -19.12 -12.58 18.36
CA ASP A 235 -20.49 -12.97 18.06
C ASP A 235 -20.55 -14.16 17.06
N ARG A 236 -21.76 -14.48 16.60
CA ARG A 236 -21.99 -15.59 15.64
C ARG A 236 -21.46 -15.31 14.23
N ALA A 237 -21.03 -14.09 13.93
CA ALA A 237 -20.46 -13.66 12.66
C ALA A 237 -18.94 -13.39 12.73
N GLY A 238 -18.29 -13.69 13.87
CA GLY A 238 -16.87 -13.39 14.09
C GLY A 238 -16.59 -11.90 14.38
N LYS A 239 -17.62 -11.10 14.67
CA LYS A 239 -17.44 -9.69 15.03
C LYS A 239 -17.19 -9.55 16.53
N LEU A 240 -16.46 -8.51 16.91
CA LEU A 240 -16.18 -8.21 18.31
C LEU A 240 -17.49 -7.95 19.06
N SER A 241 -17.74 -8.67 20.15
CA SER A 241 -18.97 -8.53 20.94
C SER A 241 -18.72 -7.98 22.35
N GLU A 242 -17.57 -8.31 22.93
CA GLU A 242 -17.12 -7.81 24.23
C GLU A 242 -15.59 -7.89 24.40
N VAL A 243 -15.05 -7.04 25.27
CA VAL A 243 -13.65 -7.11 25.71
C VAL A 243 -13.60 -7.03 27.23
N TRP A 244 -12.74 -7.84 27.84
CA TRP A 244 -12.49 -7.88 29.27
C TRP A 244 -10.99 -7.70 29.54
N LEU A 245 -10.66 -7.05 30.66
CA LEU A 245 -9.31 -6.91 31.18
C LEU A 245 -9.28 -7.35 32.65
N GLN A 246 -8.36 -8.25 32.99
CA GLN A 246 -8.01 -8.57 34.38
C GLN A 246 -6.60 -8.05 34.64
N MET A 247 -6.49 -7.08 35.53
CA MET A 247 -5.21 -6.54 35.99
C MET A 247 -4.41 -7.61 36.75
N ALA A 248 -3.08 -7.52 36.70
CA ALA A 248 -2.18 -8.37 37.46
C ALA A 248 -2.32 -8.11 38.98
N GLY A 249 -2.12 -9.17 39.77
CA GLY A 249 -2.17 -9.12 41.24
C GLY A 249 -3.23 -10.03 41.86
N GLU A 250 -3.03 -10.37 43.14
CA GLU A 250 -3.93 -11.26 43.87
C GLU A 250 -5.31 -10.61 44.09
N GLY A 251 -6.39 -11.38 43.92
CA GLY A 251 -7.77 -10.93 44.11
C GLY A 251 -8.34 -10.01 43.03
N LYS A 252 -7.53 -9.54 42.06
CA LYS A 252 -7.99 -8.72 40.92
C LYS A 252 -8.96 -9.52 40.05
N ARG A 253 -10.14 -8.94 39.77
CA ARG A 253 -11.22 -9.58 38.99
C ARG A 253 -11.22 -9.04 37.55
N PRO A 254 -11.65 -9.84 36.55
CA PRO A 254 -11.89 -9.32 35.21
C PRO A 254 -12.95 -8.19 35.22
N GLN A 255 -12.58 -7.02 34.70
CA GLN A 255 -13.46 -5.90 34.42
C GLN A 255 -13.85 -5.93 32.94
N ARG A 256 -15.11 -5.66 32.62
CA ARG A 256 -15.59 -5.56 31.23
C ARG A 256 -15.30 -4.16 30.71
N LEU A 257 -14.67 -4.05 29.55
CA LEU A 257 -14.29 -2.77 28.94
C LEU A 257 -15.27 -2.30 27.87
N VAL A 258 -15.86 -3.22 27.12
CA VAL A 258 -16.96 -2.95 26.18
C VAL A 258 -17.85 -4.18 26.05
N SER A 259 -19.11 -3.97 25.70
CA SER A 259 -20.12 -5.01 25.48
C SER A 259 -21.27 -4.50 24.60
N ALA A 260 -22.16 -5.42 24.20
CA ALA A 260 -23.40 -5.11 23.47
C ALA A 260 -23.17 -4.33 22.16
N ILE A 261 -22.03 -4.58 21.51
CA ILE A 261 -21.68 -3.96 20.23
C ILE A 261 -22.69 -4.40 19.16
N ARG A 262 -23.18 -3.46 18.37
CA ARG A 262 -24.06 -3.68 17.21
C ARG A 262 -23.44 -3.11 15.96
N TYR A 263 -23.61 -3.83 14.87
CA TYR A 263 -23.07 -3.51 13.56
C TYR A 263 -24.20 -3.32 12.54
N ASN A 264 -24.06 -2.34 11.65
CA ASN A 264 -24.90 -2.23 10.46
C ASN A 264 -24.50 -3.27 9.40
N ALA A 265 -25.21 -3.30 8.27
CA ALA A 265 -24.94 -4.22 7.17
C ALA A 265 -23.59 -3.97 6.43
N GLN A 266 -22.91 -2.86 6.75
CA GLN A 266 -21.59 -2.47 6.26
C GLN A 266 -20.49 -2.72 7.30
N ASP A 267 -20.81 -3.45 8.38
CA ASP A 267 -19.95 -3.76 9.52
C ASP A 267 -19.38 -2.55 10.28
N GLN A 268 -20.07 -1.41 10.20
CA GLN A 268 -19.79 -0.22 11.00
C GLN A 268 -20.52 -0.33 12.34
N ILE A 269 -19.85 0.04 13.44
CA ILE A 269 -20.45 0.00 14.78
C ILE A 269 -21.53 1.09 14.89
N GLU A 270 -22.80 0.67 15.01
CA GLU A 270 -23.96 1.53 15.27
C GLU A 270 -24.10 1.86 16.76
N SER A 271 -23.79 0.92 17.65
CA SER A 271 -23.85 1.16 19.09
C SER A 271 -22.92 0.25 19.88
N GLU A 272 -22.40 0.74 21.01
CA GLU A 272 -21.63 -0.05 21.98
C GLU A 272 -21.83 0.48 23.41
N THR A 273 -21.73 -0.40 24.40
CA THR A 273 -21.77 -0.03 25.82
C THR A 273 -20.41 -0.27 26.46
N ALA A 274 -19.72 0.80 26.83
CA ALA A 274 -18.46 0.78 27.55
C ALA A 274 -18.61 0.24 28.98
N GLY A 275 -17.48 -0.16 29.58
CA GLY A 275 -17.41 -0.74 30.93
C GLY A 275 -17.96 0.15 32.03
N ASN A 276 -17.75 1.47 31.91
CA ASN A 276 -18.28 2.52 32.78
C ASN A 276 -19.76 2.89 32.50
N GLY A 277 -20.45 2.15 31.65
CA GLY A 277 -21.88 2.35 31.35
C GLY A 277 -22.20 3.45 30.33
N VAL A 278 -21.19 4.07 29.71
CA VAL A 278 -21.40 4.99 28.58
C VAL A 278 -21.90 4.18 27.37
N LEU A 279 -23.06 4.56 26.84
CA LEU A 279 -23.60 4.10 25.58
C LEU A 279 -23.15 5.06 24.47
N THR A 280 -22.38 4.56 23.52
CA THR A 280 -22.05 5.27 22.28
C THR A 280 -22.99 4.82 21.19
N HIS A 281 -23.56 5.77 20.43
CA HIS A 281 -24.40 5.52 19.25
C HIS A 281 -23.87 6.32 18.05
N ALA A 282 -23.78 5.68 16.89
CA ALA A 282 -23.34 6.28 15.64
C ALA A 282 -24.43 6.10 14.57
N GLU A 283 -24.80 7.21 13.93
CA GLU A 283 -25.75 7.24 12.82
C GLU A 283 -24.99 7.44 11.52
N TYR A 284 -25.25 6.59 10.53
CA TYR A 284 -24.59 6.62 9.23
C TYR A 284 -25.57 6.96 8.10
N ALA A 285 -25.08 7.63 7.07
CA ALA A 285 -25.83 7.92 5.86
C ALA A 285 -26.16 6.62 5.09
N ALA A 286 -27.42 6.45 4.71
CA ALA A 286 -27.90 5.20 4.10
C ALA A 286 -27.47 5.01 2.63
N ASP A 287 -26.99 6.07 1.98
CA ASP A 287 -26.56 6.13 0.58
C ASP A 287 -25.05 5.93 0.39
N ASP A 288 -24.22 6.45 1.29
CA ASP A 288 -22.75 6.35 1.18
C ASP A 288 -22.00 5.86 2.44
N GLY A 289 -22.69 5.61 3.56
CA GLY A 289 -22.11 5.08 4.79
C GLY A 289 -21.27 6.09 5.59
N ARG A 290 -21.29 7.39 5.27
CA ARG A 290 -20.59 8.42 6.08
C ARG A 290 -21.23 8.60 7.45
N LEU A 291 -20.42 8.94 8.46
CA LEU A 291 -20.87 9.18 9.83
C LEU A 291 -21.59 10.53 9.93
N LEU A 292 -22.91 10.52 10.14
CA LEU A 292 -23.71 11.75 10.26
C LEU A 292 -23.75 12.30 11.69
N ARG A 293 -23.80 11.40 12.68
CA ARG A 293 -23.90 11.76 14.10
C ARG A 293 -23.20 10.72 14.99
N LEU A 294 -22.52 11.18 16.03
CA LEU A 294 -21.89 10.35 17.06
C LEU A 294 -22.24 10.89 18.44
N VAL A 295 -22.91 10.08 19.25
CA VAL A 295 -23.42 10.45 20.58
C VAL A 295 -22.83 9.51 21.62
N ALA A 296 -22.35 10.04 22.75
CA ALA A 296 -21.96 9.26 23.92
C ALA A 296 -22.67 9.78 25.17
N ALA A 297 -23.42 8.92 25.87
CA ALA A 297 -24.23 9.30 27.03
C ALA A 297 -24.33 8.19 28.08
N VAL A 298 -24.62 8.56 29.33
CA VAL A 298 -24.87 7.61 30.44
C VAL A 298 -26.38 7.55 30.69
N GLY A 299 -27.03 6.47 30.24
CA GLY A 299 -28.49 6.32 30.33
C GLY A 299 -29.24 7.48 29.67
N ASN A 300 -30.17 8.10 30.41
CA ASN A 300 -30.95 9.25 29.95
C ASN A 300 -30.37 10.62 30.41
N GLN A 301 -29.10 10.66 30.80
CA GLN A 301 -28.44 11.93 31.14
C GLN A 301 -28.13 12.77 29.88
N LYS A 302 -27.71 14.03 30.08
CA LYS A 302 -27.19 14.84 28.97
C LYS A 302 -25.99 14.12 28.33
N PRO A 303 -25.87 14.07 27.00
CA PRO A 303 -24.69 13.52 26.33
C PRO A 303 -23.39 14.18 26.82
N LEU A 304 -22.35 13.34 26.98
CA LEU A 304 -20.98 13.76 27.25
C LEU A 304 -20.28 14.26 25.98
N GLN A 305 -20.70 13.74 24.83
CA GLN A 305 -20.24 14.11 23.49
C GLN A 305 -21.43 13.95 22.51
N GLU A 306 -21.64 14.91 21.61
CA GLU A 306 -22.67 14.80 20.57
C GLU A 306 -22.22 15.48 19.26
N LEU A 307 -21.36 14.79 18.50
CA LEU A 307 -20.79 15.28 17.26
C LEU A 307 -21.78 15.09 16.10
N ASN A 308 -22.00 16.14 15.31
CA ASN A 308 -22.83 16.15 14.12
C ASN A 308 -22.00 16.65 12.93
N TYR A 309 -22.10 15.95 11.80
CA TYR A 309 -21.24 16.14 10.64
C TYR A 309 -22.05 16.60 9.43
N VAL A 310 -21.59 17.66 8.77
CA VAL A 310 -22.14 18.11 7.47
C VAL A 310 -21.04 18.02 6.43
N TYR A 311 -21.36 17.35 5.32
CA TYR A 311 -20.44 17.09 4.21
C TYR A 311 -20.78 17.95 2.98
N ASP A 312 -19.76 18.28 2.20
CA ASP A 312 -19.94 18.65 0.79
C ASP A 312 -20.25 17.40 -0.08
N PRO A 313 -20.67 17.55 -1.35
CA PRO A 313 -20.95 16.41 -2.23
C PRO A 313 -19.73 15.52 -2.56
N ALA A 314 -18.50 15.97 -2.33
CA ALA A 314 -17.30 15.16 -2.50
C ALA A 314 -16.98 14.32 -1.25
N GLY A 315 -17.55 14.69 -0.09
CA GLY A 315 -17.36 14.02 1.18
C GLY A 315 -16.42 14.74 2.14
N ASN A 316 -16.10 16.02 1.91
CA ASN A 316 -15.35 16.81 2.89
C ASN A 316 -16.30 17.37 3.94
N ILE A 317 -15.97 17.20 5.23
CA ILE A 317 -16.68 17.82 6.34
C ILE A 317 -16.52 19.34 6.23
N VAL A 318 -17.63 20.06 6.03
CA VAL A 318 -17.69 21.53 6.00
C VAL A 318 -18.16 22.12 7.32
N GLU A 319 -18.84 21.32 8.15
CA GLU A 319 -19.27 21.70 9.50
C GLU A 319 -19.22 20.50 10.44
N LEU A 320 -18.66 20.72 11.64
CA LEU A 320 -18.64 19.76 12.74
C LEU A 320 -19.15 20.46 14.01
N GLN A 321 -20.30 20.04 14.52
CA GLN A 321 -20.95 20.63 15.69
C GLN A 321 -20.99 19.65 16.86
N ASP A 322 -20.61 20.10 18.06
CA ASP A 322 -20.76 19.35 19.30
C ASP A 322 -21.94 19.87 20.14
N LEU A 323 -23.10 19.23 20.02
CA LEU A 323 -24.34 19.60 20.71
C LEU A 323 -24.31 19.31 22.22
N SER A 324 -23.32 18.56 22.72
CA SER A 324 -23.12 18.35 24.16
C SER A 324 -22.72 19.65 24.86
N GLN A 325 -22.15 20.61 24.12
CA GLN A 325 -21.63 21.87 24.66
C GLN A 325 -22.66 23.00 24.50
N ALA A 326 -22.70 23.91 25.48
CA ALA A 326 -23.57 25.07 25.43
C ALA A 326 -22.91 26.24 24.68
N VAL A 327 -23.71 27.04 23.98
CA VAL A 327 -23.28 28.34 23.44
C VAL A 327 -22.88 29.25 24.61
N SER A 328 -21.66 29.79 24.57
CA SER A 328 -21.18 30.74 25.58
C SER A 328 -21.07 32.15 25.03
N HIS A 329 -21.00 33.13 25.93
CA HIS A 329 -20.80 34.53 25.59
C HIS A 329 -19.66 35.06 26.44
N PHE A 330 -18.55 35.45 25.82
CA PHE A 330 -17.38 35.99 26.50
C PHE A 330 -16.76 37.13 25.68
N ASN A 331 -16.29 38.18 26.36
CA ASN A 331 -15.68 39.36 25.74
C ASN A 331 -16.46 39.93 24.53
N ASN A 332 -17.79 40.05 24.67
CA ASN A 332 -18.74 40.47 23.61
C ASN A 332 -18.78 39.58 22.35
N GLN A 333 -18.19 38.38 22.38
CA GLN A 333 -18.31 37.37 21.34
C GLN A 333 -19.31 36.28 21.77
N ARG A 334 -20.12 35.80 20.82
CA ARG A 334 -20.88 34.55 20.93
C ARG A 334 -19.99 33.41 20.44
N ILE A 335 -19.88 32.35 21.23
CA ILE A 335 -19.04 31.19 20.95
C ILE A 335 -19.96 29.99 20.82
N ASP A 336 -20.18 29.56 19.58
CA ASP A 336 -20.93 28.35 19.25
C ASP A 336 -19.97 27.15 19.21
N PRO A 337 -20.38 25.95 19.66
CA PRO A 337 -19.57 24.73 19.61
C PRO A 337 -19.57 24.12 18.20
N ILE A 338 -19.25 24.94 17.20
CA ILE A 338 -19.31 24.61 15.77
C ILE A 338 -17.97 24.94 15.15
N ASN A 339 -17.34 23.93 14.53
CA ASN A 339 -16.22 24.12 13.64
C ASN A 339 -16.71 24.20 12.19
N ARG A 340 -16.12 25.11 11.41
CA ARG A 340 -16.47 25.32 9.99
C ARG A 340 -15.22 25.27 9.13
N TYR A 341 -15.28 24.54 8.03
CA TYR A 341 -14.14 24.29 7.16
C TYR A 341 -14.44 24.72 5.73
N ARG A 342 -13.43 25.25 5.03
CA ARG A 342 -13.49 25.58 3.61
C ARG A 342 -12.26 25.01 2.91
N TYR A 343 -12.48 24.49 1.71
CA TYR A 343 -11.45 23.85 0.91
C TYR A 343 -11.25 24.58 -0.42
N ASP A 344 -10.07 24.43 -1.02
CA ASP A 344 -9.89 24.74 -2.44
C ASP A 344 -10.51 23.65 -3.34
N SER A 345 -10.51 23.85 -4.65
CA SER A 345 -11.05 22.86 -5.59
C SER A 345 -10.22 21.58 -5.74
N LEU A 346 -9.09 21.45 -5.04
CA LEU A 346 -8.30 20.21 -4.88
C LEU A 346 -8.51 19.57 -3.50
N TYR A 347 -9.46 20.09 -2.72
CA TYR A 347 -9.82 19.64 -1.37
C TYR A 347 -8.73 19.87 -0.31
N GLN A 348 -7.80 20.80 -0.54
CA GLN A 348 -6.88 21.27 0.50
C GLN A 348 -7.61 22.23 1.44
N LEU A 349 -7.40 22.11 2.76
CA LEU A 349 -8.07 22.94 3.77
C LEU A 349 -7.50 24.37 3.78
N VAL A 350 -8.26 25.34 3.28
CA VAL A 350 -7.80 26.75 3.19
C VAL A 350 -8.31 27.64 4.32
N GLU A 351 -9.40 27.26 4.98
CA GLU A 351 -9.93 28.00 6.13
C GLU A 351 -10.54 27.03 7.15
N ALA A 352 -10.25 27.24 8.43
CA ALA A 352 -10.90 26.57 9.54
C ALA A 352 -11.29 27.59 10.62
N ARG A 353 -12.55 27.54 11.06
CA ARG A 353 -13.07 28.30 12.21
C ARG A 353 -13.48 27.34 13.31
N GLY A 354 -13.35 27.79 14.55
CA GLY A 354 -13.71 27.01 15.73
C GLY A 354 -13.57 27.87 16.99
N TRP A 355 -13.39 27.21 18.12
CA TRP A 355 -13.08 27.86 19.40
C TRP A 355 -11.79 27.31 20.02
N GLU A 356 -11.11 28.15 20.78
CA GLU A 356 -9.84 27.85 21.46
C GLU A 356 -9.84 28.43 22.87
N VAL A 357 -8.83 28.11 23.67
CA VAL A 357 -8.63 28.75 24.97
C VAL A 357 -8.18 30.21 24.84
N SER A 358 -8.49 31.01 25.87
CA SER A 358 -8.15 32.42 25.99
C SER A 358 -6.63 32.72 25.85
N GLN A 359 -5.79 31.76 26.22
CA GLN A 359 -4.33 31.79 26.09
C GLN A 359 -3.86 30.54 25.32
N PRO A 360 -3.92 30.56 23.98
CA PRO A 360 -3.54 29.40 23.16
C PRO A 360 -2.02 29.20 23.08
N SER A 361 -1.62 27.99 22.71
CA SER A 361 -0.27 27.71 22.18
C SER A 361 -0.37 27.40 20.69
N HIS A 362 0.58 27.91 19.91
CA HIS A 362 0.70 27.65 18.46
C HIS A 362 2.02 26.94 18.09
N GLY A 363 2.82 26.58 19.08
CA GLY A 363 4.15 25.97 18.93
C GLY A 363 4.21 24.51 19.41
N PRO A 364 5.38 24.03 19.85
CA PRO A 364 5.60 22.64 20.29
C PRO A 364 5.04 22.35 21.69
N THR A 365 4.64 23.36 22.46
CA THR A 365 4.13 23.21 23.82
C THR A 365 2.60 23.08 23.82
N LEU A 366 2.07 22.32 24.78
CA LEU A 366 0.62 22.32 25.04
C LEU A 366 0.20 23.69 25.64
N PRO A 367 -1.06 24.13 25.44
CA PRO A 367 -1.63 25.23 26.21
C PRO A 367 -1.62 24.95 27.72
N THR A 368 -1.71 26.01 28.52
CA THR A 368 -1.86 25.90 29.98
C THR A 368 -3.06 25.02 30.33
N LEU A 369 -2.86 24.04 31.23
CA LEU A 369 -3.92 23.15 31.70
C LEU A 369 -4.99 23.94 32.47
N LEU A 370 -6.24 23.86 31.99
CA LEU A 370 -7.41 24.41 32.67
C LEU A 370 -8.11 23.33 33.53
N PRO A 371 -8.86 23.71 34.58
CA PRO A 371 -9.65 22.75 35.36
C PRO A 371 -10.86 22.23 34.57
N THR A 372 -11.31 21.01 34.87
CA THR A 372 -12.65 20.52 34.48
C THR A 372 -13.66 20.71 35.63
N PRO A 373 -14.93 21.06 35.34
CA PRO A 373 -15.48 21.45 34.04
C PRO A 373 -14.90 22.78 33.54
N LEU A 374 -14.67 22.88 32.22
CA LEU A 374 -14.07 24.06 31.59
C LEU A 374 -14.97 25.29 31.72
N ASP A 375 -14.47 26.35 32.35
CA ASP A 375 -15.13 27.66 32.44
C ASP A 375 -15.43 28.21 31.02
N PRO A 376 -16.71 28.48 30.67
CA PRO A 376 -17.08 29.02 29.36
C PRO A 376 -16.45 30.38 29.03
N ASN A 377 -15.97 31.13 30.04
CA ASN A 377 -15.25 32.39 29.88
C ASN A 377 -13.78 32.21 29.48
N GLN A 378 -13.25 30.99 29.54
CA GLN A 378 -11.88 30.69 29.07
C GLN A 378 -11.81 30.38 27.59
N ARG A 379 -12.90 30.62 26.84
CA ARG A 379 -13.00 30.33 25.40
C ARG A 379 -13.00 31.61 24.57
N ARG A 380 -12.48 31.53 23.35
CA ARG A 380 -12.66 32.54 22.30
C ARG A 380 -12.83 31.86 20.94
N ASN A 381 -13.44 32.55 19.98
CA ASN A 381 -13.49 32.05 18.61
C ASN A 381 -12.12 32.22 17.94
N TYR A 382 -11.78 31.32 17.01
CA TYR A 382 -10.63 31.48 16.13
C TYR A 382 -11.00 31.34 14.65
N THR A 383 -10.13 31.87 13.79
CA THR A 383 -10.09 31.55 12.36
C THR A 383 -8.64 31.34 11.96
N GLN A 384 -8.34 30.19 11.36
CA GLN A 384 -7.07 29.86 10.73
C GLN A 384 -7.28 29.83 9.21
N CYS A 385 -6.46 30.59 8.48
CA CYS A 385 -6.39 30.55 7.02
C CYS A 385 -5.03 29.98 6.60
N PHE A 386 -5.02 29.14 5.56
CA PHE A 386 -3.85 28.41 5.08
C PHE A 386 -3.58 28.74 3.61
N GLU A 387 -2.33 29.05 3.28
CA GLU A 387 -1.86 29.33 1.93
C GLU A 387 -0.87 28.24 1.50
N TYR A 388 -1.05 27.68 0.30
CA TYR A 388 -0.21 26.59 -0.23
C TYR A 388 0.41 26.93 -1.59
N ASP A 389 1.63 26.43 -1.83
CA ASP A 389 2.31 26.56 -3.12
C ASP A 389 1.77 25.58 -4.19
N ARG A 390 2.42 25.49 -5.37
CA ARG A 390 1.97 24.57 -6.44
C ARG A 390 2.31 23.09 -6.18
N GLY A 391 3.15 22.79 -5.19
CA GLY A 391 3.53 21.45 -4.75
C GLY A 391 2.85 21.03 -3.43
N GLY A 392 1.94 21.84 -2.90
CA GLY A 392 1.22 21.55 -1.65
C GLY A 392 2.00 21.90 -0.37
N ASN A 393 3.12 22.62 -0.45
CA ASN A 393 3.81 23.08 0.76
C ASN A 393 3.07 24.28 1.36
N LEU A 394 2.98 24.33 2.68
CA LEU A 394 2.47 25.49 3.41
C LEU A 394 3.37 26.70 3.13
N ILE A 395 2.80 27.80 2.64
CA ILE A 395 3.45 29.11 2.54
C ILE A 395 3.23 29.88 3.84
N SER A 396 1.96 30.01 4.26
CA SER A 396 1.62 30.69 5.51
C SER A 396 0.35 30.16 6.17
N ARG A 397 0.32 30.25 7.51
CA ARG A 397 -0.85 30.11 8.36
C ARG A 397 -1.11 31.46 9.03
N GLN A 398 -2.23 32.10 8.73
CA GLN A 398 -2.72 33.25 9.47
C GLN A 398 -3.76 32.79 10.48
N GLN A 399 -3.58 33.13 11.76
CA GLN A 399 -4.58 32.91 12.80
C GLN A 399 -5.11 34.25 13.30
N SER A 400 -6.41 34.31 13.64
CA SER A 400 -7.03 35.48 14.27
C SER A 400 -6.32 35.84 15.57
N ASP A 401 -6.05 37.14 15.76
CA ASP A 401 -5.38 37.70 16.95
C ASP A 401 -4.00 37.11 17.27
N ALA A 402 -3.31 36.54 16.27
CA ALA A 402 -1.95 36.03 16.35
C ALA A 402 -1.10 36.47 15.14
N PRO A 403 0.25 36.53 15.27
CA PRO A 403 1.14 36.76 14.14
C PRO A 403 0.97 35.70 13.04
N ARG A 404 1.18 36.10 11.77
CA ARG A 404 1.30 35.13 10.67
C ARG A 404 2.48 34.21 10.95
N PHE A 405 2.26 32.90 10.82
CA PHE A 405 3.33 31.91 10.72
C PHE A 405 3.59 31.62 9.24
N SER A 406 4.85 31.57 8.84
CA SER A 406 5.27 31.43 7.44
C SER A 406 6.38 30.38 7.35
N MET A 407 6.45 29.68 6.22
CA MET A 407 7.53 28.74 5.90
C MET A 407 8.28 29.22 4.66
N PHE A 408 9.57 28.89 4.57
CA PHE A 408 10.34 28.97 3.34
C PHE A 408 10.59 27.56 2.81
N THR A 409 10.09 27.28 1.62
CA THR A 409 10.31 26.02 0.89
C THR A 409 11.45 26.19 -0.13
N SER A 410 12.36 25.22 -0.19
CA SER A 410 13.45 25.20 -1.17
C SER A 410 12.95 25.34 -2.61
N THR A 411 13.69 26.06 -3.43
CA THR A 411 13.48 26.14 -4.88
C THR A 411 13.81 24.85 -5.64
N ARG A 412 14.38 23.86 -4.95
CA ARG A 412 14.93 22.61 -5.52
C ARG A 412 14.33 21.33 -4.95
N SER A 413 13.48 21.43 -3.91
CA SER A 413 12.85 20.31 -3.19
C SER A 413 11.62 20.80 -2.41
N ASN A 414 10.83 19.91 -1.80
CA ASN A 414 9.74 20.27 -0.87
C ASN A 414 10.22 20.50 0.58
N ARG A 415 11.54 20.36 0.83
CA ARG A 415 12.16 20.68 2.13
C ARG A 415 11.82 22.13 2.50
N SER A 416 11.25 22.30 3.69
CA SER A 416 10.70 23.57 4.16
C SER A 416 11.10 23.83 5.61
N LEU A 417 11.47 25.06 5.93
CA LEU A 417 11.76 25.50 7.31
C LEU A 417 10.84 26.67 7.70
N GLY A 418 10.43 26.71 8.97
CA GLY A 418 9.61 27.79 9.51
C GLY A 418 10.37 29.11 9.65
N GLN A 419 9.63 30.21 9.69
CA GLN A 419 10.17 31.52 10.08
C GLN A 419 10.81 31.46 11.47
N ARG A 420 11.82 32.30 11.69
CA ARG A 420 12.49 32.47 12.99
C ARG A 420 11.62 33.26 13.96
N ASP A 421 12.02 33.29 15.23
CA ASP A 421 11.32 34.01 16.31
C ASP A 421 11.21 35.53 16.06
N ASP A 422 12.12 36.11 15.27
CA ASP A 422 12.09 37.51 14.83
C ASP A 422 11.18 37.77 13.61
N GLY A 423 10.51 36.73 13.11
CA GLY A 423 9.64 36.77 11.92
C GLY A 423 10.38 36.69 10.58
N SER A 424 11.72 36.61 10.56
CA SER A 424 12.46 36.44 9.31
C SER A 424 12.33 35.02 8.75
N LEU A 425 12.19 34.91 7.42
CA LEU A 425 12.23 33.61 6.73
C LEU A 425 13.69 33.15 6.54
N PRO A 426 13.98 31.84 6.70
CA PRO A 426 15.28 31.28 6.35
C PRO A 426 15.48 31.27 4.83
N GLY A 427 16.75 31.22 4.39
CA GLY A 427 17.11 31.14 2.97
C GLY A 427 17.41 29.72 2.48
N GLU A 428 17.58 29.57 1.16
CA GLU A 428 18.03 28.32 0.51
C GLU A 428 19.31 27.69 1.12
N PRO A 429 20.34 28.46 1.57
CA PRO A 429 21.49 27.89 2.27
C PRO A 429 21.14 27.28 3.63
N GLU A 430 20.15 27.84 4.35
CA GLU A 430 19.71 27.32 5.65
C GLU A 430 18.88 26.05 5.47
N VAL A 431 18.00 25.98 4.47
CA VAL A 431 17.30 24.72 4.13
C VAL A 431 18.29 23.63 3.70
N ALA A 432 19.37 23.99 3.00
CA ALA A 432 20.42 23.04 2.62
C ALA A 432 21.25 22.52 3.82
N LEU A 433 21.28 23.23 4.95
CA LEU A 433 21.95 22.79 6.19
C LEU A 433 20.98 22.15 7.20
N GLY A 434 19.70 22.55 7.18
CA GLY A 434 18.67 22.07 8.10
C GLY A 434 18.12 20.67 7.77
N PHE A 435 18.58 20.05 6.68
CA PHE A 435 18.21 18.69 6.27
C PHE A 435 19.44 17.93 5.77
N ASP A 436 19.57 16.65 6.12
CA ASP A 436 20.65 15.80 5.61
C ASP A 436 20.44 15.40 4.13
N ALA A 437 21.37 14.60 3.58
CA ALA A 437 21.29 14.13 2.20
C ALA A 437 20.04 13.29 1.90
N CYS A 438 19.50 12.57 2.89
CA CYS A 438 18.27 11.77 2.78
C CYS A 438 17.00 12.54 3.16
N GLY A 439 17.11 13.84 3.47
CA GLY A 439 15.95 14.69 3.74
C GLY A 439 15.45 14.67 5.18
N ASN A 440 16.21 14.11 6.11
CA ASN A 440 15.80 14.15 7.51
C ASN A 440 16.18 15.50 8.14
N GLN A 441 15.24 16.14 8.81
CA GLN A 441 15.45 17.46 9.43
C GLN A 441 16.48 17.37 10.58
N GLN A 442 17.44 18.29 10.62
CA GLN A 442 18.60 18.24 11.54
C GLN A 442 18.40 19.05 12.83
N GLU A 443 17.46 20.00 12.85
CA GLU A 443 17.06 20.74 14.05
C GLU A 443 15.54 20.79 14.14
N LEU A 444 14.96 20.39 15.29
CA LEU A 444 13.52 20.47 15.54
C LEU A 444 13.07 21.93 15.67
N GLN A 445 13.87 22.66 16.43
CA GLN A 445 13.85 24.10 16.70
C GLN A 445 15.29 24.54 16.88
N ARG A 446 15.55 25.84 16.85
CA ARG A 446 16.89 26.40 17.00
C ARG A 446 17.58 25.90 18.28
N GLY A 447 18.67 25.15 18.11
CA GLY A 447 19.43 24.57 19.23
C GLY A 447 18.93 23.21 19.74
N GLN A 448 17.84 22.67 19.19
CA GLN A 448 17.34 21.32 19.43
C GLN A 448 17.72 20.41 18.26
N ALA A 449 18.97 19.95 18.26
CA ALA A 449 19.51 19.06 17.23
C ALA A 449 18.79 17.70 17.22
N MET A 450 18.63 17.12 16.03
CA MET A 450 18.05 15.80 15.80
C MET A 450 19.06 14.90 15.09
N THR A 451 19.23 13.68 15.59
CA THR A 451 20.09 12.66 14.97
C THR A 451 19.25 11.50 14.46
N TRP A 452 19.75 10.84 13.41
CA TRP A 452 19.02 9.85 12.63
C TRP A 452 19.92 8.64 12.40
N ASP A 453 19.38 7.44 12.59
CA ASP A 453 20.15 6.21 12.39
C ASP A 453 20.38 5.90 10.90
N SER A 454 21.10 4.81 10.62
CA SER A 454 21.33 4.20 9.31
C SER A 454 20.06 3.90 8.51
N ARG A 455 18.91 3.80 9.17
CA ARG A 455 17.60 3.46 8.59
C ARG A 455 16.76 4.70 8.26
N ASN A 456 17.26 5.90 8.57
CA ASN A 456 16.53 7.17 8.51
C ASN A 456 15.38 7.25 9.55
N GLN A 457 15.54 6.58 10.69
CA GLN A 457 14.63 6.69 11.84
C GLN A 457 15.20 7.69 12.86
N LEU A 458 14.33 8.45 13.53
CA LEU A 458 14.74 9.47 14.49
C LEU A 458 15.40 8.79 15.69
N HIS A 459 16.70 9.00 15.89
CA HIS A 459 17.49 8.31 16.91
C HIS A 459 17.51 9.09 18.24
N GLN A 460 17.64 10.41 18.16
CA GLN A 460 17.68 11.30 19.33
C GLN A 460 17.23 12.73 18.97
N VAL A 461 16.60 13.42 19.93
CA VAL A 461 16.40 14.87 19.93
C VAL A 461 17.09 15.45 21.16
N THR A 462 18.05 16.36 20.96
CA THR A 462 18.63 17.17 22.05
C THR A 462 17.60 18.21 22.48
N LEU A 463 17.18 18.16 23.75
CA LEU A 463 16.18 19.05 24.34
C LEU A 463 16.81 20.34 24.87
N VAL A 464 17.95 20.22 25.56
CA VAL A 464 18.72 21.34 26.13
C VAL A 464 20.21 21.09 25.88
N LYS A 465 20.80 21.89 25.02
CA LYS A 465 22.25 21.89 24.75
C LYS A 465 23.02 22.68 25.82
N ARG A 466 24.17 22.17 26.25
CA ARG A 466 24.99 22.78 27.31
C ARG A 466 26.39 23.12 26.81
N GLU A 467 26.93 24.23 27.30
CA GLU A 467 28.30 24.66 26.96
C GLU A 467 29.36 23.78 27.64
N THR A 468 29.04 23.22 28.82
CA THR A 468 29.90 22.31 29.57
C THR A 468 29.06 21.17 30.18
N GLY A 469 29.56 19.94 30.06
CA GLY A 469 28.85 18.73 30.47
C GLY A 469 27.93 18.12 29.39
N PRO A 470 27.26 17.00 29.71
CA PRO A 470 26.36 16.31 28.77
C PRO A 470 25.03 17.06 28.58
N ASP A 471 24.50 16.99 27.36
CA ASP A 471 23.20 17.55 26.98
C ASP A 471 22.01 16.79 27.60
N ASP A 472 20.85 17.44 27.66
CA ASP A 472 19.57 16.76 27.94
C ASP A 472 18.93 16.32 26.62
N TYR A 473 18.40 15.10 26.54
CA TYR A 473 17.90 14.53 25.29
C TYR A 473 16.74 13.54 25.49
N GLU A 474 15.98 13.30 24.42
CA GLU A 474 15.05 12.17 24.27
C GLU A 474 15.53 11.26 23.13
N GLY A 475 15.76 9.98 23.41
CA GLY A 475 16.30 8.98 22.47
C GLY A 475 15.36 7.80 22.27
N TYR A 476 15.44 7.15 21.10
CA TYR A 476 14.47 6.14 20.67
C TYR A 476 15.15 4.90 20.07
N ARG A 477 14.60 3.71 20.30
CA ARG A 477 15.05 2.44 19.66
C ARG A 477 13.89 1.70 19.04
N TYR A 478 14.16 1.01 17.94
CA TYR A 478 13.14 0.47 17.03
C TYR A 478 13.34 -1.03 16.76
N ASP A 479 12.25 -1.71 16.42
CA ASP A 479 12.26 -3.07 15.89
C ASP A 479 12.58 -3.12 14.38
N ARG A 480 12.37 -4.30 13.80
CA ARG A 480 12.02 -4.44 12.39
C ARG A 480 10.52 -4.78 12.30
N PRO A 481 9.71 -4.06 11.51
CA PRO A 481 10.06 -3.13 10.43
C PRO A 481 10.38 -1.68 10.82
N GLY A 482 10.25 -1.28 12.10
CA GLY A 482 10.61 0.07 12.55
C GLY A 482 9.73 0.66 13.65
N HIS A 483 8.98 -0.14 14.38
CA HIS A 483 8.17 0.32 15.51
C HIS A 483 9.03 0.66 16.72
N ARG A 484 8.68 1.72 17.43
CA ARG A 484 9.39 2.15 18.65
C ARG A 484 9.18 1.14 19.77
N LEU A 485 10.29 0.57 20.26
CA LEU A 485 10.33 -0.38 21.38
C LEU A 485 10.80 0.27 22.69
N ARG A 486 11.59 1.33 22.59
CA ARG A 486 12.19 2.03 23.74
C ARG A 486 12.18 3.54 23.48
N LYS A 487 11.80 4.33 24.46
CA LYS A 487 11.97 5.79 24.53
C LYS A 487 12.67 6.13 25.85
N VAL A 488 13.72 6.93 25.80
CA VAL A 488 14.53 7.28 26.98
C VAL A 488 14.71 8.79 27.04
N GLY A 489 14.29 9.41 28.14
CA GLY A 489 14.52 10.82 28.43
C GLY A 489 15.65 10.97 29.45
N VAL A 490 16.71 11.71 29.11
CA VAL A 490 17.85 11.97 29.99
C VAL A 490 17.94 13.47 30.26
N ALA A 491 17.98 13.84 31.55
CA ALA A 491 18.11 15.23 31.99
C ALA A 491 19.12 15.36 33.15
N HIS A 492 19.97 16.37 33.12
CA HIS A 492 21.06 16.55 34.08
C HIS A 492 20.77 17.70 35.05
N SER A 493 20.29 17.42 36.26
CA SER A 493 19.91 18.46 37.23
C SER A 493 20.65 18.32 38.56
N GLY A 494 21.18 19.42 39.09
CA GLY A 494 21.87 19.46 40.38
C GLY A 494 23.06 18.50 40.52
N GLY A 495 23.76 18.21 39.41
CA GLY A 495 24.86 17.23 39.38
C GLY A 495 24.42 15.76 39.34
N ARG A 496 23.13 15.47 39.15
CA ARG A 496 22.56 14.12 39.00
C ARG A 496 22.02 13.93 37.57
N THR A 497 22.23 12.75 37.01
CA THR A 497 21.53 12.32 35.79
C THR A 497 20.19 11.70 36.18
N LEU A 498 19.11 12.29 35.66
CA LEU A 498 17.74 11.82 35.78
C LEU A 498 17.41 11.09 34.48
N CYS A 499 16.98 9.82 34.58
CA CYS A 499 16.64 8.99 33.43
C CYS A 499 15.20 8.50 33.56
N SER A 500 14.36 8.82 32.58
CA SER A 500 13.03 8.23 32.41
C SER A 500 13.00 7.32 31.19
N GLU A 501 12.19 6.28 31.24
CA GLU A 501 12.13 5.26 30.19
C GLU A 501 10.69 4.79 29.95
N VAL A 502 10.34 4.60 28.68
CA VAL A 502 9.13 3.88 28.26
C VAL A 502 9.54 2.70 27.39
N ARG A 503 9.10 1.50 27.77
CA ARG A 503 9.24 0.27 26.97
C ARG A 503 7.90 -0.10 26.38
N TYR A 504 7.86 -0.33 25.08
CA TYR A 504 6.65 -0.70 24.36
C TYR A 504 6.69 -2.20 24.08
N LEU A 505 5.67 -2.90 24.55
CA LEU A 505 5.49 -4.35 24.47
C LEU A 505 4.08 -4.64 23.93
N PRO A 506 3.78 -5.87 23.44
CA PRO A 506 2.46 -6.20 22.93
C PRO A 506 1.35 -5.94 23.96
N GLY A 507 0.52 -4.92 23.71
CA GLY A 507 -0.60 -4.51 24.57
C GLY A 507 -0.21 -3.72 25.84
N LEU A 508 1.08 -3.46 26.07
CA LEU A 508 1.62 -3.00 27.35
C LEU A 508 2.73 -1.96 27.16
N GLU A 509 2.64 -0.83 27.87
CA GLU A 509 3.76 0.09 28.06
C GLU A 509 4.26 0.00 29.50
N ILE A 510 5.58 -0.08 29.71
CA ILE A 510 6.19 0.02 31.03
C ILE A 510 6.89 1.38 31.12
N HIS A 511 6.37 2.26 31.97
CA HIS A 511 6.86 3.61 32.19
C HIS A 511 7.64 3.65 33.51
N ARG A 512 8.92 4.00 33.44
CA ARG A 512 9.79 4.22 34.60
C ARG A 512 10.20 5.69 34.67
N GLN A 513 9.88 6.34 35.77
CA GLN A 513 10.25 7.72 36.03
C GLN A 513 11.64 7.84 36.67
N ALA A 514 12.21 9.04 36.66
CA ALA A 514 13.57 9.30 37.13
C ALA A 514 13.74 9.26 38.67
N ASP A 515 12.64 9.21 39.42
CA ASP A 515 12.61 8.92 40.86
C ASP A 515 12.55 7.42 41.17
N GLY A 516 12.39 6.56 40.15
CA GLY A 516 12.25 5.12 40.27
C GLY A 516 10.80 4.61 40.27
N GLU A 517 9.79 5.48 40.16
CA GLU A 517 8.39 5.07 40.04
C GLU A 517 8.18 4.28 38.74
N GLU A 518 7.81 2.99 38.84
CA GLU A 518 7.41 2.16 37.70
C GLU A 518 5.89 1.99 37.70
N HIS A 519 5.25 2.34 36.57
CA HIS A 519 3.83 2.10 36.32
C HIS A 519 3.64 1.49 34.94
N HIS A 520 2.57 0.72 34.79
CA HIS A 520 2.26 0.01 33.55
C HIS A 520 0.99 0.60 32.94
N VAL A 521 0.98 0.74 31.61
CA VAL A 521 -0.17 1.23 30.85
C VAL A 521 -0.61 0.16 29.87
N ILE A 522 -1.74 -0.47 30.17
CA ILE A 522 -2.33 -1.50 29.31
C ILE A 522 -3.29 -0.80 28.35
N SER A 523 -3.01 -0.89 27.04
CA SER A 523 -3.82 -0.23 26.00
C SER A 523 -4.73 -1.25 25.30
N VAL A 524 -6.04 -1.02 25.35
CA VAL A 524 -7.03 -1.96 24.83
C VAL A 524 -8.02 -1.24 23.91
N GLU A 525 -8.00 -1.59 22.63
CA GLU A 525 -9.09 -1.28 21.69
C GLU A 525 -10.38 -2.00 22.15
N ALA A 526 -11.44 -1.23 22.31
CA ALA A 526 -12.70 -1.63 22.92
C ALA A 526 -13.89 -1.13 22.09
N GLY A 527 -13.93 -1.52 20.82
CA GLY A 527 -14.94 -1.06 19.86
C GLY A 527 -14.50 0.24 19.16
N ARG A 528 -15.36 1.26 19.15
CA ARG A 528 -15.03 2.65 18.76
C ARG A 528 -14.21 3.35 19.85
N SER A 529 -14.37 2.94 21.10
CA SER A 529 -13.68 3.49 22.26
C SER A 529 -12.31 2.83 22.46
N SER A 530 -11.35 3.60 22.98
CA SER A 530 -10.05 3.08 23.42
C SER A 530 -9.95 3.17 24.94
N VAL A 531 -9.49 2.12 25.61
CA VAL A 531 -9.34 2.09 27.07
C VAL A 531 -7.88 1.93 27.44
N ARG A 532 -7.37 2.83 28.29
CA ARG A 532 -6.07 2.68 28.94
C ARG A 532 -6.25 2.36 30.41
N ALA A 533 -5.65 1.27 30.88
CA ALA A 533 -5.57 0.96 32.31
C ALA A 533 -4.19 1.34 32.84
N LEU A 534 -4.14 2.17 33.88
CA LEU A 534 -2.92 2.50 34.61
C LEU A 534 -2.81 1.56 35.82
N HIS A 535 -1.65 0.90 35.96
CA HIS A 535 -1.33 -0.01 37.05
C HIS A 535 -0.06 0.44 37.77
N TRP A 536 -0.06 0.39 39.11
CA TRP A 536 1.15 0.61 39.92
C TRP A 536 1.48 -0.65 40.72
N PRO A 537 2.41 -1.50 40.24
CA PRO A 537 2.78 -2.76 40.92
C PRO A 537 3.28 -2.58 42.35
N GLN A 538 3.83 -1.39 42.67
CA GLN A 538 4.33 -1.05 44.01
C GLN A 538 3.24 -0.50 44.95
N GLY A 539 1.99 -0.32 44.47
CA GLY A 539 0.88 0.21 45.26
C GLY A 539 1.01 1.70 45.61
N THR A 540 1.78 2.48 44.86
CA THR A 540 1.94 3.93 45.05
C THR A 540 0.66 4.71 44.74
N HIS A 541 -0.16 4.20 43.82
CA HIS A 541 -1.49 4.69 43.46
C HIS A 541 -2.43 3.51 43.19
N ASP A 542 -3.73 3.76 43.30
CA ASP A 542 -4.76 2.79 42.87
C ASP A 542 -4.79 2.65 41.35
N ASP A 543 -5.20 1.48 40.87
CA ASP A 543 -5.42 1.23 39.44
C ASP A 543 -6.54 2.15 38.90
N GLN A 544 -6.37 2.63 37.67
CA GLN A 544 -7.34 3.53 37.03
C GLN A 544 -7.65 3.08 35.60
N LEU A 545 -8.93 2.90 35.25
CA LEU A 545 -9.32 2.82 33.84
C LEU A 545 -9.58 4.22 33.28
N ARG A 546 -9.20 4.41 32.02
CA ARG A 546 -9.42 5.65 31.25
C ARG A 546 -10.09 5.31 29.94
N PHE A 547 -11.37 5.62 29.85
CA PHE A 547 -12.17 5.42 28.65
C PHE A 547 -12.07 6.67 27.78
N SER A 548 -11.40 6.56 26.62
CA SER A 548 -11.25 7.64 25.65
C SER A 548 -12.44 7.67 24.69
N LEU A 549 -13.16 8.80 24.67
CA LEU A 549 -14.12 9.13 23.61
C LEU A 549 -13.39 9.91 22.51
N SER A 550 -13.28 9.28 21.34
CA SER A 550 -12.61 9.86 20.18
C SER A 550 -13.57 10.58 19.23
N ASP A 551 -13.05 11.50 18.43
CA ASP A 551 -13.74 12.02 17.25
C ASP A 551 -13.68 11.02 16.08
N HIS A 552 -14.09 11.44 14.88
CA HIS A 552 -14.05 10.60 13.68
C HIS A 552 -12.62 10.24 13.27
N LEU A 553 -11.63 11.14 13.44
CA LEU A 553 -10.22 10.90 13.15
C LEU A 553 -9.55 9.94 14.16
N GLY A 554 -10.25 9.57 15.24
CA GLY A 554 -9.68 8.81 16.36
C GLY A 554 -9.03 9.68 17.43
N SER A 555 -9.07 11.01 17.32
CA SER A 555 -8.46 11.93 18.28
C SER A 555 -9.16 11.89 19.63
N SER A 556 -8.42 11.70 20.72
CA SER A 556 -8.97 11.55 22.08
C SER A 556 -9.54 12.89 22.61
N THR A 557 -10.83 13.13 22.45
CA THR A 557 -11.48 14.40 22.86
C THR A 557 -11.81 14.47 24.34
N LEU A 558 -12.17 13.33 24.95
CA LEU A 558 -12.48 13.20 26.38
C LEU A 558 -11.86 11.90 26.92
N GLU A 559 -11.28 11.96 28.13
CA GLU A 559 -11.02 10.75 28.94
C GLU A 559 -12.01 10.72 30.10
N LEU A 560 -12.60 9.55 30.36
CA LEU A 560 -13.53 9.30 31.46
C LEU A 560 -12.98 8.23 32.40
N ASP A 561 -13.31 8.31 33.69
CA ASP A 561 -13.03 7.25 34.67
C ASP A 561 -14.08 6.12 34.65
N ASP A 562 -13.87 5.12 35.51
CA ASP A 562 -14.72 3.95 35.76
C ASP A 562 -16.19 4.31 36.09
N GLU A 563 -16.45 5.52 36.60
CA GLU A 563 -17.77 6.05 36.95
C GLU A 563 -18.34 7.00 35.88
N ALA A 564 -17.68 7.07 34.70
CA ALA A 564 -17.95 7.99 33.61
C ALA A 564 -17.74 9.49 33.95
N GLY A 565 -16.99 9.79 35.01
CA GLY A 565 -16.56 11.13 35.38
C GLY A 565 -15.44 11.64 34.46
N VAL A 566 -15.50 12.91 34.05
CA VAL A 566 -14.52 13.51 33.12
C VAL A 566 -13.16 13.69 33.81
N LEU A 567 -12.15 12.96 33.32
CA LEU A 567 -10.75 13.08 33.72
C LEU A 567 -10.03 14.19 32.96
N THR A 568 -10.14 14.20 31.62
CA THR A 568 -9.53 15.22 30.75
C THR A 568 -10.45 15.57 29.58
N GLN A 569 -10.30 16.79 29.06
CA GLN A 569 -10.96 17.28 27.85
C GLN A 569 -9.91 17.96 26.97
N GLU A 570 -9.90 17.62 25.69
CA GLU A 570 -8.97 18.19 24.71
C GLU A 570 -9.70 18.56 23.42
N HIS A 571 -9.32 19.70 22.84
CA HIS A 571 -9.79 20.13 21.52
C HIS A 571 -8.58 20.44 20.64
N TYR A 572 -8.69 20.16 19.34
CA TYR A 572 -7.58 20.21 18.40
C TYR A 572 -7.87 21.19 17.26
N TYR A 573 -6.85 21.95 16.84
CA TYR A 573 -6.81 22.58 15.53
C TYR A 573 -6.76 21.50 14.44
N PRO A 574 -7.13 21.80 13.18
CA PRO A 574 -7.21 20.81 12.09
C PRO A 574 -5.94 19.97 11.91
N PHE A 575 -4.76 20.56 12.08
CA PHE A 575 -3.47 19.89 11.91
C PHE A 575 -2.89 19.34 13.24
N GLY A 576 -3.73 19.05 14.23
CA GLY A 576 -3.35 18.30 15.45
C GLY A 576 -2.67 19.07 16.57
N GLY A 577 -2.49 20.39 16.43
CA GLY A 577 -2.12 21.25 17.56
C GLY A 577 -3.28 21.37 18.56
N THR A 578 -2.99 21.42 19.86
CA THR A 578 -4.05 21.48 20.88
C THR A 578 -4.61 22.91 21.02
N ALA A 579 -5.89 23.08 20.69
CA ALA A 579 -6.66 24.33 20.80
C ALA A 579 -7.26 24.54 22.21
N CYS A 580 -7.51 23.46 22.96
CA CYS A 580 -7.91 23.50 24.36
C CYS A 580 -7.36 22.29 25.12
N TRP A 581 -6.86 22.50 26.33
CA TRP A 581 -6.39 21.43 27.22
C TRP A 581 -6.92 21.63 28.65
N ALA A 582 -7.76 20.71 29.11
CA ALA A 582 -8.35 20.76 30.44
C ALA A 582 -8.34 19.40 31.15
N GLY A 583 -8.30 19.39 32.48
CA GLY A 583 -8.34 18.16 33.28
C GLY A 583 -8.68 18.35 34.74
N LYS A 584 -9.07 17.24 35.39
CA LYS A 584 -9.51 17.15 36.79
C LYS A 584 -8.40 17.55 37.78
N SER A 585 -7.15 17.29 37.41
CA SER A 585 -5.95 17.80 38.09
C SER A 585 -4.71 17.69 37.18
N ALA A 586 -3.63 18.37 37.53
CA ALA A 586 -2.34 18.24 36.84
C ALA A 586 -1.78 16.81 36.88
N LEU A 587 -2.00 16.08 37.98
CA LEU A 587 -1.59 14.68 38.12
C LEU A 587 -2.39 13.77 37.17
N VAL A 588 -3.70 13.96 37.05
CA VAL A 588 -4.55 13.20 36.11
C VAL A 588 -4.13 13.50 34.66
N ALA A 589 -3.91 14.77 34.33
CA ALA A 589 -3.53 15.23 33.00
C ALA A 589 -2.14 14.72 32.54
N LYS A 590 -1.20 14.50 33.46
CA LYS A 590 0.16 13.98 33.20
C LYS A 590 0.16 12.66 32.44
N TYR A 591 -0.77 11.75 32.75
CA TYR A 591 -0.81 10.40 32.17
C TYR A 591 -1.53 10.30 30.82
N LYS A 592 -2.02 11.41 30.23
CA LYS A 592 -2.58 11.38 28.87
C LYS A 592 -1.48 11.52 27.83
N THR A 593 -1.08 10.40 27.23
CA THR A 593 -0.05 10.31 26.19
C THR A 593 -0.65 10.30 24.77
N ILE A 594 -1.76 9.58 24.56
CA ILE A 594 -2.48 9.50 23.28
C ILE A 594 -3.43 10.68 23.10
N ARG A 595 -3.35 11.35 21.95
CA ARG A 595 -4.07 12.61 21.66
C ARG A 595 -4.66 12.63 20.25
N TYR A 596 -4.16 13.48 19.37
CA TYR A 596 -4.63 13.64 17.98
C TYR A 596 -4.46 12.36 17.15
N SER A 597 -5.45 12.01 16.33
CA SER A 597 -5.49 10.82 15.46
C SER A 597 -5.09 9.50 16.14
N GLY A 598 -5.37 9.36 17.44
CA GLY A 598 -5.00 8.19 18.23
C GLY A 598 -3.48 8.00 18.41
N LYS A 599 -2.66 9.04 18.21
CA LYS A 599 -1.20 8.97 18.28
C LYS A 599 -0.63 9.50 19.59
N GLU A 600 0.52 8.95 19.95
CA GLU A 600 1.31 9.41 21.10
C GLU A 600 1.97 10.75 20.79
N ARG A 601 1.85 11.70 21.71
CA ARG A 601 2.55 12.98 21.67
C ARG A 601 3.70 12.98 22.65
N ASP A 602 4.92 13.05 22.13
CA ASP A 602 6.15 13.00 22.92
C ASP A 602 6.45 14.33 23.64
N ALA A 603 7.46 14.33 24.52
CA ALA A 603 7.88 15.51 25.27
C ALA A 603 8.44 16.61 24.34
N THR A 604 9.04 16.20 23.22
CA THR A 604 9.43 17.06 22.08
C THR A 604 8.26 17.82 21.43
N GLY A 605 7.03 17.40 21.71
CA GLY A 605 5.82 17.89 21.04
C GLY A 605 5.45 17.14 19.76
N LEU A 606 6.39 16.37 19.19
CA LEU A 606 6.16 15.55 18.00
C LEU A 606 5.10 14.48 18.29
N TYR A 607 4.34 14.13 17.25
CA TYR A 607 3.51 12.94 17.26
C TYR A 607 4.24 11.77 16.62
N TYR A 608 4.31 10.63 17.31
CA TYR A 608 4.86 9.40 16.77
C TYR A 608 3.77 8.60 16.06
N TYR A 609 3.92 8.40 14.74
CA TYR A 609 2.92 7.70 13.92
C TYR A 609 3.24 6.23 13.63
N GLY A 610 4.52 5.84 13.73
CA GLY A 610 5.04 4.52 13.35
C GLY A 610 6.38 4.64 12.63
N TYR A 611 6.34 4.97 11.34
CA TYR A 611 7.53 5.15 10.51
C TYR A 611 8.05 6.60 10.45
N ARG A 612 7.19 7.57 10.77
CA ARG A 612 7.53 9.00 10.79
C ARG A 612 7.09 9.70 12.08
N TYR A 613 7.72 10.84 12.34
CA TYR A 613 7.32 11.81 13.37
C TYR A 613 6.73 13.05 12.70
N TYR A 614 5.63 13.54 13.27
CA TYR A 614 4.86 14.67 12.74
C TYR A 614 4.97 15.90 13.65
N ALA A 615 5.22 17.07 13.05
CA ALA A 615 5.29 18.35 13.74
C ALA A 615 4.01 19.18 13.50
N PRO A 616 3.00 19.12 14.39
CA PRO A 616 1.69 19.75 14.17
C PRO A 616 1.75 21.28 14.05
N TRP A 617 2.73 21.94 14.70
CA TRP A 617 2.93 23.39 14.57
C TRP A 617 3.48 23.80 13.19
N LEU A 618 4.23 22.92 12.53
CA LEU A 618 4.75 23.10 11.16
C LEU A 618 3.76 22.61 10.09
N GLN A 619 2.80 21.75 10.45
CA GLN A 619 1.87 21.05 9.55
C GLN A 619 2.59 20.11 8.57
N HIS A 620 3.69 19.50 9.01
CA HIS A 620 4.68 18.86 8.14
C HIS A 620 5.32 17.65 8.85
N TRP A 621 5.71 16.64 8.08
CA TRP A 621 6.58 15.55 8.58
C TRP A 621 8.03 16.04 8.71
N ILE A 622 8.78 15.54 9.69
CA ILE A 622 10.20 15.94 9.88
C ILE A 622 11.19 15.09 9.05
N CYS A 623 10.70 14.07 8.35
CA CYS A 623 11.43 13.25 7.39
C CYS A 623 10.49 12.88 6.21
N PRO A 624 11.04 12.60 5.02
CA PRO A 624 10.24 12.30 3.83
C PRO A 624 9.63 10.91 3.93
N ASP A 625 8.45 10.74 3.31
CA ASP A 625 7.70 9.49 3.27
C ASP A 625 8.56 8.31 2.78
N PRO A 626 8.84 7.29 3.61
CA PRO A 626 9.65 6.15 3.19
C PRO A 626 8.92 5.21 2.20
N ALA A 627 7.60 5.35 2.00
CA ALA A 627 6.87 4.65 0.93
C ALA A 627 7.08 5.28 -0.46
N GLY A 628 7.59 6.52 -0.54
CA GLY A 628 7.87 7.22 -1.81
C GLY A 628 6.74 8.17 -2.23
N GLU A 629 6.43 8.23 -3.52
CA GLU A 629 5.38 9.13 -4.06
C GLU A 629 3.96 8.52 -4.02
N VAL A 630 3.62 7.75 -2.98
CA VAL A 630 2.30 7.06 -2.90
C VAL A 630 1.14 8.07 -2.79
N GLU A 631 1.32 9.11 -1.96
CA GLU A 631 0.40 10.27 -1.87
C GLU A 631 0.69 11.38 -2.91
N GLY A 632 1.61 11.12 -3.86
CA GLY A 632 2.08 12.09 -4.84
C GLY A 632 3.49 12.64 -4.56
N PRO A 633 3.94 13.65 -5.31
CA PRO A 633 5.35 14.02 -5.43
C PRO A 633 5.91 14.91 -4.29
N ASN A 634 5.13 15.16 -3.24
CA ASN A 634 5.56 15.87 -2.04
C ASN A 634 5.63 14.91 -0.86
N ARG A 635 6.84 14.51 -0.47
CA ARG A 635 7.06 13.48 0.54
C ARG A 635 6.90 13.97 1.98
N TYR A 636 6.56 15.24 2.22
CA TYR A 636 6.39 15.81 3.56
C TYR A 636 4.98 16.36 3.84
N ALA A 637 4.07 16.33 2.85
CA ALA A 637 2.70 16.76 3.03
C ALA A 637 1.96 15.88 4.06
N MET A 638 1.10 16.49 4.87
CA MET A 638 0.25 15.76 5.82
C MET A 638 -1.11 15.48 5.16
N VAL A 639 -1.35 14.22 4.78
CA VAL A 639 -2.62 13.70 4.25
C VAL A 639 -3.27 14.60 3.17
N GLY A 640 -2.46 14.99 2.17
CA GLY A 640 -2.91 15.85 1.07
C GLY A 640 -3.41 17.26 1.48
N ASN A 641 -2.97 17.77 2.64
CA ASN A 641 -3.49 19.01 3.26
C ASN A 641 -4.98 18.95 3.61
N ASN A 642 -5.54 17.76 3.84
CA ASN A 642 -6.95 17.57 4.21
C ASN A 642 -7.09 16.77 5.54
N PRO A 643 -6.55 17.29 6.66
CA PRO A 643 -6.46 16.56 7.92
C PRO A 643 -7.81 16.39 8.65
N ILE A 644 -8.88 17.01 8.14
CA ILE A 644 -10.23 16.86 8.69
C ILE A 644 -10.92 15.60 8.16
N ASN A 645 -10.56 15.10 6.98
CA ASN A 645 -11.23 13.97 6.32
C ASN A 645 -10.35 12.71 6.20
N PHE A 646 -9.05 12.86 6.45
CA PHE A 646 -8.04 11.82 6.31
C PHE A 646 -7.18 11.76 7.56
N ALA A 647 -6.75 10.56 7.94
CA ALA A 647 -5.77 10.33 9.00
C ALA A 647 -4.69 9.35 8.52
N ASP A 648 -3.42 9.65 8.79
CA ASP A 648 -2.34 8.70 8.52
C ASP A 648 -2.25 7.66 9.64
N ARG A 649 -2.35 6.38 9.31
CA ARG A 649 -2.32 5.31 10.31
C ARG A 649 -0.92 4.90 10.73
N PHE A 650 0.10 5.13 9.92
CA PHE A 650 1.46 4.59 10.16
C PHE A 650 2.59 5.61 9.95
N GLY A 651 2.29 6.80 9.42
CA GLY A 651 3.29 7.69 8.86
C GLY A 651 3.72 7.24 7.46
N LEU A 652 2.80 6.73 6.63
CA LEU A 652 3.07 6.22 5.27
C LEU A 652 2.02 6.61 4.23
N ASN A 653 0.76 6.83 4.62
CA ASN A 653 -0.37 7.21 3.75
C ASN A 653 -1.55 7.70 4.60
N GLY A 654 -2.26 8.73 4.13
CA GLY A 654 -3.57 9.12 4.63
C GLY A 654 -4.66 8.16 4.20
N GLU A 655 -5.28 7.49 5.16
CA GLU A 655 -6.51 6.73 4.95
C GLU A 655 -7.70 7.71 4.99
N GLN A 656 -8.67 7.59 4.07
CA GLN A 656 -9.96 8.26 4.26
C GLN A 656 -10.61 7.74 5.53
N VAL A 657 -11.19 8.63 6.32
CA VAL A 657 -11.97 8.27 7.50
C VAL A 657 -13.37 7.80 7.08
N THR A 658 -13.37 6.65 6.42
CA THR A 658 -14.52 5.78 6.20
C THR A 658 -14.17 4.41 6.78
N GLY A 659 -15.11 3.76 7.48
CA GLY A 659 -14.87 2.48 8.18
C GLY A 659 -14.61 1.27 7.26
N THR A 660 -14.21 1.51 6.02
CA THR A 660 -14.26 0.58 4.89
C THR A 660 -12.97 -0.21 4.64
N GLN A 661 -12.11 -0.38 5.65
CA GLN A 661 -11.14 -1.48 5.65
C GLN A 661 -11.80 -2.86 5.88
N ILE A 662 -13.05 -2.88 6.35
CA ILE A 662 -13.81 -4.12 6.56
C ILE A 662 -14.52 -4.58 5.27
N LEU A 663 -14.99 -3.64 4.44
CA LEU A 663 -15.87 -3.91 3.30
C LEU A 663 -15.21 -4.80 2.22
N GLY A 664 -13.94 -4.56 1.88
CA GLY A 664 -13.22 -5.37 0.89
C GLY A 664 -13.01 -6.83 1.33
N GLY A 665 -12.63 -7.02 2.60
CA GLY A 665 -12.49 -8.36 3.21
C GLY A 665 -13.81 -9.12 3.31
N VAL A 666 -14.89 -8.42 3.64
CA VAL A 666 -16.23 -9.01 3.77
C VAL A 666 -16.83 -9.36 2.43
N ILE A 667 -16.60 -8.55 1.38
CA ILE A 667 -16.97 -8.89 0.00
C ILE A 667 -16.25 -10.19 -0.43
N LEU A 668 -14.95 -10.32 -0.14
CA LEU A 668 -14.18 -11.55 -0.42
C LEU A 668 -14.74 -12.76 0.36
N MET A 669 -15.08 -12.57 1.64
CA MET A 669 -15.69 -13.60 2.48
C MET A 669 -17.06 -14.04 1.96
N PHE A 670 -17.89 -13.10 1.50
CA PHE A 670 -19.22 -13.35 0.95
C PHE A 670 -19.13 -14.08 -0.40
N LEU A 671 -18.21 -13.67 -1.28
CA LEU A 671 -17.89 -14.35 -2.54
C LEU A 671 -17.46 -15.80 -2.29
N LEU A 672 -16.48 -16.03 -1.40
CA LEU A 672 -16.01 -17.39 -1.11
C LEU A 672 -17.09 -18.25 -0.43
N THR A 673 -17.92 -17.68 0.44
CA THR A 673 -19.09 -18.36 1.02
C THR A 673 -20.09 -18.79 -0.05
N LEU A 674 -20.44 -17.91 -1.00
CA LEU A 674 -21.34 -18.23 -2.11
C LEU A 674 -20.73 -19.26 -3.08
N THR A 675 -19.44 -19.15 -3.36
CA THR A 675 -18.71 -20.11 -4.21
C THR A 675 -18.67 -21.49 -3.57
N GLY A 676 -18.38 -21.54 -2.26
CA GLY A 676 -18.49 -22.74 -1.44
C GLY A 676 -19.92 -23.31 -1.43
N ALA A 677 -20.95 -22.47 -1.29
CA ALA A 677 -22.34 -22.92 -1.33
C ALA A 677 -22.70 -23.60 -2.66
N GLY A 678 -22.26 -23.02 -3.79
CA GLY A 678 -22.44 -23.60 -5.13
C GLY A 678 -21.71 -24.94 -5.32
N LEU A 679 -20.45 -25.03 -4.88
CA LEU A 679 -19.68 -26.28 -4.91
C LEU A 679 -20.30 -27.35 -4.00
N GLY A 680 -20.75 -26.97 -2.80
CA GLY A 680 -21.47 -27.84 -1.89
C GLY A 680 -22.80 -28.33 -2.47
N TRP A 681 -23.53 -27.49 -3.19
CA TRP A 681 -24.78 -27.86 -3.86
C TRP A 681 -24.56 -28.93 -4.93
N LEU A 682 -23.51 -28.79 -5.74
CA LEU A 682 -23.07 -29.80 -6.72
C LEU A 682 -22.62 -31.12 -6.05
N ALA A 683 -22.09 -31.06 -4.83
CA ALA A 683 -21.74 -32.21 -4.00
C ALA A 683 -22.89 -32.74 -3.12
N GLY A 684 -24.12 -32.21 -3.29
CA GLY A 684 -25.32 -32.66 -2.56
C GLY A 684 -25.52 -32.08 -1.16
N ASN A 685 -24.66 -31.17 -0.69
CA ASN A 685 -24.81 -30.48 0.60
C ASN A 685 -24.29 -29.03 0.58
N ALA A 686 -25.14 -28.11 0.10
CA ALA A 686 -24.82 -26.69 -0.06
C ALA A 686 -24.38 -26.00 1.25
N MET A 687 -24.95 -26.40 2.38
CA MET A 687 -24.59 -25.84 3.70
C MET A 687 -23.13 -26.12 4.06
N THR A 688 -22.67 -27.37 3.87
CA THR A 688 -21.29 -27.77 4.19
C THR A 688 -20.29 -27.05 3.29
N GLY A 689 -20.59 -26.92 1.99
CA GLY A 689 -19.75 -26.15 1.08
C GLY A 689 -19.71 -24.66 1.43
N ALA A 690 -20.85 -24.06 1.81
CA ALA A 690 -20.91 -22.67 2.25
C ALA A 690 -20.02 -22.42 3.48
N SER A 691 -20.04 -23.34 4.47
CA SER A 691 -19.17 -23.27 5.64
C SER A 691 -17.68 -23.34 5.29
N VAL A 692 -17.28 -24.21 4.36
CA VAL A 692 -15.88 -24.31 3.89
C VAL A 692 -15.47 -23.02 3.15
N GLY A 693 -16.37 -22.46 2.33
CA GLY A 693 -16.15 -21.18 1.65
C GLY A 693 -15.99 -20.00 2.61
N ALA A 694 -16.83 -19.94 3.65
CA ALA A 694 -16.75 -18.92 4.70
C ALA A 694 -15.44 -19.03 5.51
N LEU A 695 -15.05 -20.26 5.90
CA LEU A 695 -13.79 -20.51 6.62
C LEU A 695 -12.56 -20.15 5.79
N LEU A 696 -12.55 -20.50 4.49
CA LEU A 696 -11.48 -20.10 3.58
C LEU A 696 -11.43 -18.58 3.39
N GLY A 697 -12.58 -17.91 3.27
CA GLY A 697 -12.66 -16.46 3.19
C GLY A 697 -12.21 -15.75 4.46
N GLY A 698 -12.58 -16.25 5.63
CA GLY A 698 -12.13 -15.72 6.92
C GLY A 698 -10.63 -15.92 7.13
N ALA A 699 -10.10 -17.10 6.78
CA ALA A 699 -8.68 -17.38 6.81
C ALA A 699 -7.90 -16.52 5.79
N LEU A 700 -8.41 -16.34 4.57
CA LEU A 700 -7.82 -15.43 3.57
C LEU A 700 -7.91 -13.97 3.98
N PHE A 701 -8.97 -13.53 4.67
CA PHE A 701 -9.04 -12.17 5.22
C PHE A 701 -8.07 -11.98 6.38
N GLY A 702 -7.97 -12.95 7.30
CA GLY A 702 -6.97 -12.94 8.38
C GLY A 702 -5.54 -12.97 7.86
N ILE A 703 -5.28 -13.79 6.83
CA ILE A 703 -4.00 -13.81 6.10
C ILE A 703 -3.80 -12.49 5.39
N VAL A 704 -4.74 -11.95 4.60
CA VAL A 704 -4.57 -10.66 3.91
C VAL A 704 -4.34 -9.53 4.89
N ARG A 705 -4.99 -9.50 6.05
CA ARG A 705 -4.76 -8.46 7.07
C ARG A 705 -3.40 -8.58 7.76
N THR A 706 -2.96 -9.81 8.07
CA THR A 706 -1.58 -10.05 8.53
C THR A 706 -0.56 -9.91 7.41
N HIS A 707 -0.98 -10.04 6.15
CA HIS A 707 -0.15 -9.88 4.97
C HIS A 707 0.00 -8.41 4.63
N GLU A 708 -1.03 -7.56 4.71
CA GLU A 708 -0.95 -6.09 4.67
C GLU A 708 0.00 -5.58 5.77
N TYR A 709 -0.17 -6.08 7.01
CA TYR A 709 0.75 -5.86 8.13
C TYR A 709 2.20 -6.31 7.85
N LEU A 710 2.42 -7.23 6.90
CA LEU A 710 3.73 -7.72 6.45
C LEU A 710 4.15 -7.20 5.04
N GLN A 711 3.25 -6.54 4.30
CA GLN A 711 3.36 -6.07 2.90
C GLN A 711 3.55 -4.55 2.82
N LEU A 712 3.46 -3.80 3.93
CA LEU A 712 3.97 -2.43 4.04
C LEU A 712 5.51 -2.33 3.88
N ARG A 713 6.13 -3.30 3.20
CA ARG A 713 7.48 -3.24 2.64
C ARG A 713 7.41 -2.48 1.32
N PRO A 714 8.20 -1.41 1.12
CA PRO A 714 8.30 -0.72 -0.18
C PRO A 714 8.61 -1.65 -1.37
N GLU A 715 9.25 -2.79 -1.11
CA GLU A 715 9.67 -3.79 -2.10
C GLU A 715 8.51 -4.71 -2.56
N ALA A 716 7.46 -4.89 -1.76
CA ALA A 716 6.37 -5.82 -2.07
C ALA A 716 5.41 -5.29 -3.14
N VAL A 717 5.22 -3.96 -3.21
CA VAL A 717 4.33 -3.31 -4.20
C VAL A 717 4.83 -3.55 -5.63
N ALA A 718 6.14 -3.52 -5.85
CA ALA A 718 6.75 -3.81 -7.15
C ALA A 718 6.69 -5.31 -7.51
N ALA A 719 6.78 -6.21 -6.51
CA ALA A 719 6.72 -7.66 -6.74
C ALA A 719 5.28 -8.17 -6.97
N ASN A 720 4.27 -7.55 -6.36
CA ASN A 720 2.89 -8.00 -6.46
C ASN A 720 2.31 -7.93 -7.88
N GLN A 721 2.68 -6.94 -8.71
CA GLN A 721 2.22 -6.91 -10.11
C GLN A 721 2.72 -8.13 -10.89
N ASP A 722 4.00 -8.47 -10.75
CA ASP A 722 4.62 -9.64 -11.38
C ASP A 722 4.04 -10.97 -10.85
N VAL A 723 3.77 -11.06 -9.55
CA VAL A 723 3.20 -12.26 -8.91
C VAL A 723 1.73 -12.45 -9.31
N VAL A 724 0.94 -11.38 -9.34
CA VAL A 724 -0.47 -11.41 -9.78
C VAL A 724 -0.56 -11.75 -11.28
N GLU A 725 0.30 -11.19 -12.14
CA GLU A 725 0.32 -11.56 -13.57
C GLU A 725 0.75 -13.04 -13.79
N ARG A 726 1.73 -13.55 -13.03
CA ARG A 726 2.14 -14.96 -13.11
C ARG A 726 1.05 -15.91 -12.60
N GLN A 727 0.44 -15.61 -11.46
CA GLN A 727 -0.63 -16.42 -10.87
C GLN A 727 -1.84 -16.45 -11.81
N PHE A 728 -2.27 -15.30 -12.33
CA PHE A 728 -3.35 -15.21 -13.33
C PHE A 728 -3.03 -15.97 -14.62
N GLY A 729 -1.77 -15.96 -15.06
CA GLY A 729 -1.30 -16.74 -16.21
C GLY A 729 -1.39 -18.26 -15.98
N GLU A 730 -0.97 -18.75 -14.80
CA GLU A 730 -1.15 -20.16 -14.42
C GLU A 730 -2.63 -20.51 -14.22
N ASP A 731 -3.45 -19.63 -13.64
CA ASP A 731 -4.89 -19.87 -13.44
C ASP A 731 -5.65 -19.96 -14.77
N ILE A 732 -5.38 -19.08 -15.74
CA ILE A 732 -5.92 -19.19 -17.12
C ILE A 732 -5.47 -20.50 -17.78
N LYS A 733 -4.21 -20.89 -17.61
CA LYS A 733 -3.64 -22.12 -18.17
C LYS A 733 -4.27 -23.37 -17.54
N ASN A 734 -4.52 -23.37 -16.24
CA ASN A 734 -5.21 -24.44 -15.51
C ASN A 734 -6.70 -24.51 -15.87
N LEU A 735 -7.36 -23.37 -16.04
CA LEU A 735 -8.74 -23.28 -16.53
C LEU A 735 -8.87 -23.79 -17.97
N ALA A 736 -7.98 -23.37 -18.87
CA ALA A 736 -7.95 -23.85 -20.25
C ALA A 736 -7.63 -25.35 -20.33
N THR A 737 -6.76 -25.87 -19.45
CA THR A 737 -6.41 -27.29 -19.38
C THR A 737 -7.55 -28.15 -18.83
N SER A 738 -8.28 -27.68 -17.81
CA SER A 738 -9.45 -28.40 -17.28
C SER A 738 -10.64 -28.39 -18.26
N LEU A 739 -10.89 -27.26 -18.94
CA LEU A 739 -11.87 -27.20 -20.04
C LEU A 739 -11.47 -28.12 -21.20
N ALA A 740 -10.17 -28.17 -21.55
CA ALA A 740 -9.64 -29.07 -22.56
C ALA A 740 -9.76 -30.56 -22.21
N ALA A 741 -9.55 -30.92 -20.95
CA ALA A 741 -9.70 -32.30 -20.48
C ALA A 741 -11.16 -32.80 -20.62
N ASN A 742 -12.13 -31.95 -20.27
CA ASN A 742 -13.55 -32.27 -20.41
C ASN A 742 -14.01 -32.38 -21.88
N GLU A 743 -13.38 -31.64 -22.79
CA GLU A 743 -13.76 -31.59 -24.22
C GLU A 743 -12.81 -32.41 -25.14
N SER A 744 -11.93 -33.22 -24.55
CA SER A 744 -10.93 -34.03 -25.25
C SER A 744 -10.11 -33.23 -26.28
N LEU A 745 -9.64 -32.04 -25.91
CA LEU A 745 -8.77 -31.22 -26.74
C LEU A 745 -7.32 -31.76 -26.73
N THR A 746 -6.67 -31.72 -27.88
CA THR A 746 -5.23 -32.03 -28.00
C THR A 746 -4.38 -30.93 -27.36
N GLN A 747 -3.15 -31.24 -26.97
CA GLN A 747 -2.24 -30.27 -26.33
C GLN A 747 -2.00 -29.00 -27.17
N GLU A 748 -2.01 -29.12 -28.50
CA GLU A 748 -1.93 -27.99 -29.44
C GLU A 748 -3.20 -27.12 -29.40
N GLU A 749 -4.39 -27.73 -29.41
CA GLU A 749 -5.68 -27.04 -29.28
C GLU A 749 -5.83 -26.35 -27.92
N THR A 750 -5.39 -26.99 -26.83
CA THR A 750 -5.36 -26.42 -25.48
C THR A 750 -4.45 -25.19 -25.41
N THR A 751 -3.23 -25.29 -25.96
CA THR A 751 -2.26 -24.18 -25.99
C THR A 751 -2.81 -22.99 -26.80
N LYS A 752 -3.40 -23.28 -27.96
CA LYS A 752 -4.05 -22.29 -28.83
C LYS A 752 -5.21 -21.57 -28.10
N PHE A 753 -5.97 -22.31 -27.29
CA PHE A 753 -7.08 -21.76 -26.51
C PHE A 753 -6.60 -20.92 -25.31
N SER A 754 -5.57 -21.37 -24.57
CA SER A 754 -5.00 -20.61 -23.45
C SER A 754 -4.33 -19.31 -23.89
N SER A 755 -3.58 -19.32 -25.01
CA SER A 755 -2.97 -18.10 -25.55
C SER A 755 -4.03 -17.08 -25.99
N PHE A 756 -5.10 -17.53 -26.64
CA PHE A 756 -6.21 -16.67 -27.04
C PHE A 756 -6.91 -16.00 -25.84
N ALA A 757 -7.10 -16.73 -24.73
CA ALA A 757 -7.64 -16.17 -23.50
C ALA A 757 -6.74 -15.06 -22.91
N PHE A 758 -5.43 -15.31 -22.86
CA PHE A 758 -4.45 -14.37 -22.32
C PHE A 758 -4.28 -13.10 -23.18
N GLU A 759 -4.38 -13.22 -24.50
CA GLU A 759 -4.32 -12.09 -25.45
C GLU A 759 -5.52 -11.14 -25.33
N HIS A 760 -6.71 -11.66 -25.01
CA HIS A 760 -7.96 -10.88 -24.98
C HIS A 760 -8.41 -10.48 -23.58
N ARG A 761 -7.52 -10.59 -22.57
CA ARG A 761 -7.81 -10.33 -21.15
C ARG A 761 -8.34 -8.92 -20.83
N ASN A 762 -7.95 -7.91 -21.60
CA ASN A 762 -8.34 -6.50 -21.38
C ASN A 762 -9.73 -6.15 -21.97
N ALA A 763 -10.48 -7.11 -22.50
CA ALA A 763 -11.75 -6.84 -23.19
C ALA A 763 -12.95 -6.53 -22.25
N SER A 764 -12.82 -6.71 -20.93
CA SER A 764 -13.94 -6.72 -19.98
C SER A 764 -13.86 -5.78 -18.78
N GLY A 765 -12.80 -4.98 -18.62
CA GLY A 765 -12.70 -4.03 -17.49
C GLY A 765 -12.59 -4.73 -16.13
N SER A 766 -13.23 -4.16 -15.10
CA SER A 766 -13.24 -4.67 -13.71
C SER A 766 -14.02 -5.96 -13.50
N ASP A 767 -14.84 -6.37 -14.47
CA ASP A 767 -15.97 -7.28 -14.25
C ASP A 767 -15.67 -8.73 -14.69
N GLY A 768 -14.49 -9.23 -14.33
CA GLY A 768 -14.08 -10.61 -14.57
C GLY A 768 -13.82 -10.98 -16.04
N VAL A 769 -13.43 -12.24 -16.27
CA VAL A 769 -13.17 -12.81 -17.61
C VAL A 769 -13.83 -14.19 -17.70
N VAL A 770 -14.78 -14.36 -18.61
CA VAL A 770 -15.48 -15.65 -18.81
C VAL A 770 -14.87 -16.40 -19.99
N LEU A 771 -14.10 -17.47 -19.70
CA LEU A 771 -13.54 -18.37 -20.71
C LEU A 771 -14.39 -19.65 -20.83
N ARG A 772 -14.97 -19.93 -22.00
CA ARG A 772 -15.74 -21.16 -22.25
C ARG A 772 -15.58 -21.70 -23.67
N LEU A 773 -15.93 -22.97 -23.85
CA LEU A 773 -16.05 -23.66 -25.14
C LEU A 773 -17.54 -23.85 -25.50
N PHE A 774 -17.85 -23.93 -26.79
CA PHE A 774 -19.15 -24.39 -27.28
C PHE A 774 -19.01 -25.19 -28.58
N HIS A 775 -19.97 -26.09 -28.80
CA HIS A 775 -20.08 -26.89 -30.02
C HIS A 775 -21.07 -26.26 -31.00
N SER A 776 -20.72 -26.21 -32.28
CA SER A 776 -21.70 -25.90 -33.33
C SER A 776 -22.56 -27.14 -33.64
N GLN A 777 -23.73 -26.92 -34.26
CA GLN A 777 -24.56 -28.00 -34.83
C GLN A 777 -23.85 -28.83 -35.93
N THR A 778 -22.64 -28.43 -36.34
CA THR A 778 -21.81 -29.13 -37.33
C THR A 778 -20.57 -29.80 -36.68
N GLY A 779 -20.54 -29.97 -35.36
CA GLY A 779 -19.44 -30.64 -34.65
C GLY A 779 -18.12 -29.85 -34.55
N LYS A 780 -18.16 -28.52 -34.68
CA LYS A 780 -16.97 -27.65 -34.54
C LYS A 780 -16.88 -27.11 -33.12
N ILE A 781 -15.68 -27.05 -32.56
CA ILE A 781 -15.45 -26.51 -31.21
C ILE A 781 -14.93 -25.08 -31.33
N PHE A 782 -15.65 -24.16 -30.72
CA PHE A 782 -15.28 -22.75 -30.61
C PHE A 782 -15.01 -22.38 -29.15
N GLY A 783 -13.96 -21.59 -28.92
CA GLY A 783 -13.71 -20.92 -27.65
C GLY A 783 -14.20 -19.48 -27.69
N TYR A 784 -14.62 -18.93 -26.55
CA TYR A 784 -14.95 -17.51 -26.43
C TYR A 784 -14.52 -16.92 -25.08
N THR A 785 -14.25 -15.62 -25.10
CA THR A 785 -13.82 -14.83 -23.93
C THR A 785 -14.42 -13.42 -23.96
N GLY A 786 -14.84 -12.88 -22.81
CA GLY A 786 -15.47 -11.57 -22.69
C GLY A 786 -16.12 -11.32 -21.30
N PRO A 787 -16.89 -10.22 -21.15
CA PRO A 787 -17.33 -9.70 -19.87
C PRO A 787 -18.39 -10.56 -19.16
N GLU A 788 -18.36 -10.60 -17.82
CA GLU A 788 -19.23 -11.50 -17.04
C GLU A 788 -20.70 -11.05 -17.02
N GLY A 789 -20.98 -9.74 -16.97
CA GLY A 789 -22.34 -9.18 -16.91
C GLY A 789 -23.26 -9.45 -18.11
N ASN A 790 -22.80 -10.19 -19.13
CA ASN A 790 -23.58 -10.58 -20.31
C ASN A 790 -23.74 -12.11 -20.49
N VAL A 791 -23.30 -12.95 -19.55
CA VAL A 791 -23.28 -14.43 -19.70
C VAL A 791 -24.63 -15.02 -20.08
N ASP A 792 -25.74 -14.60 -19.44
CA ASP A 792 -27.08 -15.08 -19.77
C ASP A 792 -27.53 -14.70 -21.20
N LYS A 793 -27.06 -13.56 -21.70
CA LYS A 793 -27.34 -13.09 -23.07
C LYS A 793 -26.48 -13.88 -24.07
N ALA A 794 -25.23 -14.16 -23.72
CA ALA A 794 -24.34 -15.02 -24.50
C ALA A 794 -24.90 -16.45 -24.62
N TRP A 795 -25.40 -17.03 -23.51
CA TRP A 795 -26.08 -18.33 -23.53
C TRP A 795 -27.32 -18.36 -24.42
N ARG A 796 -28.16 -17.31 -24.39
CA ARG A 796 -29.29 -17.21 -25.33
C ARG A 796 -28.80 -17.20 -26.77
N VAL A 797 -27.81 -16.36 -27.11
CA VAL A 797 -27.23 -16.31 -28.46
C VAL A 797 -26.71 -17.70 -28.89
N LEU A 798 -25.96 -18.37 -28.03
CA LEU A 798 -25.43 -19.73 -28.26
C LEU A 798 -26.53 -20.78 -28.47
N SER A 799 -27.64 -20.68 -27.75
CA SER A 799 -28.76 -21.63 -27.83
C SER A 799 -29.74 -21.38 -29.00
N THR A 800 -29.77 -20.17 -29.56
CA THR A 800 -30.80 -19.75 -30.52
C THR A 800 -30.27 -19.38 -31.92
N GLU A 801 -29.02 -18.93 -32.06
CA GLU A 801 -28.48 -18.52 -33.36
C GLU A 801 -27.74 -19.67 -34.09
N LYS A 802 -28.03 -19.88 -35.37
CA LYS A 802 -27.27 -20.81 -36.24
C LYS A 802 -25.79 -20.43 -36.44
N ASN A 803 -25.41 -19.19 -36.15
CA ASN A 803 -24.01 -18.74 -36.19
C ASN A 803 -23.76 -17.69 -35.08
N PRO A 804 -23.55 -18.15 -33.83
CA PRO A 804 -23.54 -17.28 -32.65
C PRO A 804 -22.34 -16.33 -32.58
N VAL A 805 -21.31 -16.51 -33.44
CA VAL A 805 -20.11 -15.66 -33.48
C VAL A 805 -20.45 -14.18 -33.69
N ARG A 806 -21.47 -13.88 -34.49
CA ARG A 806 -21.90 -12.48 -34.72
C ARG A 806 -22.69 -11.90 -33.54
N GLY A 807 -23.53 -12.70 -32.88
CA GLY A 807 -24.24 -12.29 -31.67
C GLY A 807 -23.28 -12.06 -30.48
N LEU A 808 -22.34 -12.99 -30.26
CA LEU A 808 -21.31 -12.90 -29.22
C LEU A 808 -20.45 -11.64 -29.39
N LYS A 809 -20.00 -11.34 -30.61
CA LYS A 809 -19.21 -10.13 -30.88
C LYS A 809 -19.98 -8.82 -30.63
N ARG A 810 -21.31 -8.81 -30.76
CA ARG A 810 -22.16 -7.65 -30.39
C ARG A 810 -22.33 -7.50 -28.87
N LEU A 811 -22.11 -8.55 -28.10
CA LEU A 811 -22.17 -8.56 -26.63
C LEU A 811 -20.80 -8.31 -25.96
N GLY A 812 -19.76 -8.04 -26.75
CA GLY A 812 -18.39 -7.78 -26.27
C GLY A 812 -17.48 -9.02 -26.20
N TYR A 813 -17.93 -10.20 -26.65
CA TYR A 813 -17.12 -11.42 -26.62
C TYR A 813 -16.27 -11.59 -27.88
N ASN A 814 -15.02 -12.01 -27.68
CA ASN A 814 -14.13 -12.50 -28.72
C ASN A 814 -14.29 -14.01 -28.88
N THR A 815 -14.09 -14.55 -30.09
CA THR A 815 -14.26 -15.98 -30.40
C THR A 815 -13.10 -16.55 -31.20
N LEU A 816 -12.68 -17.76 -30.86
CA LEU A 816 -11.65 -18.56 -31.54
C LEU A 816 -12.26 -19.87 -32.06
N LEU A 817 -11.93 -20.26 -33.30
CA LEU A 817 -12.15 -21.65 -33.75
C LEU A 817 -11.03 -22.54 -33.20
N VAL A 818 -11.39 -23.46 -32.30
CA VAL A 818 -10.45 -24.41 -31.67
C VAL A 818 -10.27 -25.62 -32.59
N ARG A 819 -11.36 -26.30 -32.95
CA ARG A 819 -11.40 -27.54 -33.77
C ARG A 819 -12.42 -27.45 -34.90
N ASP A 820 -12.02 -27.85 -36.12
CA ASP A 820 -12.83 -27.68 -37.34
C ASP A 820 -13.59 -28.93 -37.83
N THR A 821 -13.16 -30.15 -37.44
CA THR A 821 -13.88 -31.44 -37.65
C THR A 821 -13.22 -32.57 -36.80
N PRO A 822 -13.93 -33.68 -36.50
CA PRO A 822 -13.36 -34.82 -35.77
C PRO A 822 -12.52 -35.73 -36.66
N LYS A 823 -11.55 -36.45 -36.07
CA LYS A 823 -10.66 -37.39 -36.77
C LYS A 823 -10.92 -38.82 -36.28
N GLU A 824 -11.34 -39.71 -37.17
CA GLU A 824 -11.45 -41.14 -36.87
C GLU A 824 -10.06 -41.73 -36.56
N GLN A 825 -9.99 -42.64 -35.60
CA GLN A 825 -8.78 -43.38 -35.27
C GLN A 825 -8.72 -44.66 -36.10
N SER A 826 -7.66 -44.82 -36.91
CA SER A 826 -7.29 -46.09 -37.54
C SER A 826 -5.91 -46.55 -37.07
N SER A 827 -5.86 -47.76 -36.52
CA SER A 827 -4.68 -48.42 -35.99
C SER A 827 -3.78 -49.03 -37.07
N THR A 828 -2.45 -48.88 -36.96
CA THR A 828 -1.47 -49.98 -37.17
C THR A 828 -0.03 -49.63 -36.76
N GLU A 829 0.56 -50.53 -35.97
CA GLU A 829 1.91 -51.12 -35.99
C GLU A 829 3.22 -50.38 -36.40
N GLN A 830 4.22 -50.58 -35.51
CA GLN A 830 5.64 -50.93 -35.73
C GLN A 830 6.71 -49.88 -36.15
N SER A 831 7.86 -50.05 -35.48
CA SER A 831 9.21 -49.44 -35.66
C SER A 831 9.96 -50.13 -36.83
N PRO A 832 11.17 -49.72 -37.32
CA PRO A 832 12.12 -48.73 -36.78
C PRO A 832 12.85 -47.80 -37.80
N TYR A 833 13.67 -46.88 -37.25
CA TYR A 833 14.92 -46.24 -37.74
C TYR A 833 15.37 -46.19 -39.23
N VAL A 834 16.10 -45.09 -39.53
CA VAL A 834 17.15 -44.84 -40.57
C VAL A 834 16.81 -43.82 -41.69
N GLU A 835 17.83 -43.04 -42.02
CA GLU A 835 17.96 -41.87 -42.91
C GLU A 835 17.77 -42.18 -44.41
N SER A 836 17.43 -41.16 -45.22
CA SER A 836 18.09 -40.87 -46.52
C SER A 836 17.65 -39.52 -47.13
N PHE A 837 18.43 -39.06 -48.12
CA PHE A 837 18.49 -37.72 -48.72
C PHE A 837 17.59 -37.52 -49.98
N GLU A 838 17.48 -36.25 -50.45
CA GLU A 838 17.46 -35.85 -51.89
C GLU A 838 16.19 -36.14 -52.78
N VAL A 839 15.83 -35.41 -53.86
CA VAL A 839 16.20 -34.06 -54.40
C VAL A 839 15.20 -33.56 -55.51
N GLU A 840 15.28 -32.27 -55.89
CA GLU A 840 14.89 -31.60 -57.17
C GLU A 840 13.43 -31.47 -57.74
N GLY A 841 13.27 -30.38 -58.54
CA GLY A 841 12.21 -30.16 -59.56
C GLY A 841 11.32 -28.91 -59.29
N ALA A 842 11.60 -27.69 -59.76
CA ALA A 842 11.56 -27.17 -61.16
C ALA A 842 10.12 -27.24 -61.80
N SER A 843 9.51 -26.24 -62.45
CA SER A 843 10.06 -25.05 -63.14
C SER A 843 9.01 -24.04 -63.73
N VAL A 844 9.33 -22.74 -63.65
CA VAL A 844 9.32 -21.73 -64.77
C VAL A 844 8.02 -21.14 -65.42
N SER A 845 7.99 -19.78 -65.46
CA SER A 845 7.50 -18.83 -66.52
C SER A 845 6.21 -17.94 -66.39
N ASN A 846 6.49 -16.62 -66.22
CA ASN A 846 6.22 -15.49 -67.15
C ASN A 846 4.96 -14.55 -67.18
N MET A 847 5.30 -13.25 -67.28
CA MET A 847 4.77 -12.13 -68.13
C MET A 847 3.50 -11.26 -67.85
N ARG A 848 3.80 -10.01 -67.39
CA ARG A 848 3.62 -8.65 -68.03
C ARG A 848 2.26 -7.88 -68.19
N LYS A 849 2.33 -6.60 -67.73
CA LYS A 849 1.76 -5.31 -68.26
C LYS A 849 0.22 -5.07 -68.19
N ALA A 850 -0.35 -3.84 -68.26
CA ALA A 850 -0.01 -2.45 -67.85
C ALA A 850 -1.19 -1.48 -68.23
N GLY A 851 -1.44 -0.34 -67.55
CA GLY A 851 -2.38 0.71 -68.05
C GLY A 851 -2.99 1.72 -67.04
N LYS A 852 -3.55 2.86 -67.51
CA LYS A 852 -4.13 4.03 -66.75
C LYS A 852 -5.49 4.48 -67.40
N THR A 853 -6.28 5.52 -67.02
CA THR A 853 -6.12 6.73 -66.17
C THR A 853 -7.49 7.36 -65.73
N SER A 854 -7.48 8.20 -64.67
CA SER A 854 -8.28 9.44 -64.41
C SER A 854 -9.83 9.52 -64.31
N GLN A 855 -10.28 10.05 -63.14
CA GLN A 855 -11.26 11.15 -62.86
C GLN A 855 -12.80 10.98 -62.74
N SER A 856 -13.31 11.68 -61.70
CA SER A 856 -14.64 12.30 -61.47
C SER A 856 -15.76 11.53 -60.72
N GLY A 857 -16.60 12.28 -59.98
CA GLY A 857 -17.92 11.87 -59.46
C GLY A 857 -18.04 11.61 -57.95
N THR A 858 -18.97 12.28 -57.26
CA THR A 858 -19.23 12.14 -55.80
C THR A 858 -20.45 11.26 -55.44
N SER A 859 -20.32 10.56 -54.30
CA SER A 859 -21.37 10.02 -53.41
C SER A 859 -22.44 9.05 -53.95
N SER A 860 -22.42 7.80 -53.45
CA SER A 860 -23.60 7.14 -52.83
C SER A 860 -23.17 5.88 -52.06
N VAL A 861 -24.12 5.24 -51.36
CA VAL A 861 -23.90 4.30 -50.25
C VAL A 861 -23.69 2.83 -50.71
N ALA A 862 -22.76 2.16 -50.02
CA ALA A 862 -22.55 0.71 -49.82
C ALA A 862 -23.14 -0.33 -50.80
N SER A 863 -22.26 -1.19 -51.33
CA SER A 863 -22.57 -2.62 -51.56
C SER A 863 -21.31 -3.50 -51.40
N SER A 864 -21.51 -4.81 -51.21
CA SER A 864 -20.55 -5.76 -50.64
C SER A 864 -19.63 -6.48 -51.63
N MET A 865 -18.51 -7.00 -51.09
CA MET A 865 -17.49 -7.81 -51.77
C MET A 865 -17.98 -9.07 -52.51
N ALA A 866 -17.21 -9.49 -53.51
CA ALA A 866 -16.98 -10.89 -53.85
C ALA A 866 -15.48 -11.24 -53.63
N PRO A 867 -15.12 -12.42 -53.07
CA PRO A 867 -13.73 -12.77 -52.77
C PRO A 867 -12.95 -13.33 -53.98
N LYS A 868 -11.63 -13.14 -53.99
CA LYS A 868 -10.71 -13.67 -55.02
C LYS A 868 -10.19 -15.06 -54.66
N SER A 869 -9.88 -15.87 -55.68
CA SER A 869 -9.17 -17.15 -55.56
C SER A 869 -7.69 -16.97 -55.16
N VAL A 870 -7.15 -17.93 -54.41
CA VAL A 870 -5.74 -17.96 -53.96
C VAL A 870 -4.85 -18.55 -55.05
N GLN A 871 -3.67 -17.95 -55.26
CA GLN A 871 -2.71 -18.33 -56.30
C GLN A 871 -1.49 -19.01 -55.67
N HIS A 872 -1.18 -20.24 -56.06
CA HIS A 872 0.01 -20.98 -55.58
C HIS A 872 1.30 -20.45 -56.23
N TRP A 873 2.40 -20.50 -55.50
CA TRP A 873 3.72 -20.04 -55.93
C TRP A 873 4.69 -21.22 -56.07
N GLU A 874 5.49 -21.21 -57.12
CA GLU A 874 6.59 -22.16 -57.29
C GLU A 874 7.88 -21.53 -56.77
N ILE A 875 8.62 -22.28 -55.96
CA ILE A 875 9.84 -21.79 -55.32
C ILE A 875 10.94 -22.83 -55.53
N ASP A 876 11.94 -22.46 -56.31
CA ASP A 876 13.22 -23.16 -56.50
C ASP A 876 14.07 -22.97 -55.24
N THR A 877 14.40 -24.07 -54.55
CA THR A 877 15.00 -24.09 -53.21
C THR A 877 16.47 -24.47 -53.20
N HIS A 878 17.10 -24.72 -54.36
CA HIS A 878 18.44 -25.30 -54.47
C HIS A 878 19.51 -24.65 -53.56
N ALA A 879 19.45 -23.33 -53.32
CA ALA A 879 20.38 -22.62 -52.43
C ALA A 879 20.24 -22.95 -50.92
N VAL A 880 19.19 -23.68 -50.51
CA VAL A 880 18.92 -24.13 -49.14
C VAL A 880 18.59 -25.62 -49.05
N ASP A 881 18.76 -26.39 -50.13
CA ASP A 881 18.40 -27.82 -50.15
C ASP A 881 19.25 -28.66 -49.17
N SER A 882 20.46 -28.22 -48.80
CA SER A 882 21.23 -28.84 -47.72
C SER A 882 20.58 -28.71 -46.33
N ILE A 883 19.87 -27.59 -46.07
CA ILE A 883 19.11 -27.35 -44.84
C ILE A 883 17.75 -28.06 -44.91
N LEU A 884 17.14 -28.14 -46.10
CA LEU A 884 15.87 -28.85 -46.29
C LEU A 884 16.03 -30.37 -46.32
N GLY A 885 17.14 -30.90 -46.81
CA GLY A 885 17.45 -32.34 -46.83
C GLY A 885 17.83 -32.90 -45.45
N ASN A 886 18.38 -32.08 -44.55
CA ASN A 886 18.71 -32.50 -43.19
C ASN A 886 17.65 -32.03 -42.17
N SER A 887 16.71 -32.90 -41.84
CA SER A 887 15.66 -32.61 -40.84
C SER A 887 16.18 -32.40 -39.40
N SER A 888 17.44 -32.76 -39.12
CA SER A 888 18.11 -32.50 -37.84
C SER A 888 18.82 -31.13 -37.78
N ASP A 889 18.96 -30.41 -38.91
CA ASP A 889 19.49 -29.05 -38.90
C ASP A 889 18.53 -28.14 -38.09
N PRO A 890 19.03 -27.43 -37.06
CA PRO A 890 18.19 -26.53 -36.26
C PRO A 890 17.41 -25.49 -37.08
N CYS A 891 17.92 -25.10 -38.25
CA CYS A 891 17.31 -24.14 -39.17
C CYS A 891 16.16 -24.74 -40.00
N HIS A 892 16.16 -26.07 -40.18
CA HIS A 892 15.25 -26.80 -41.08
C HIS A 892 13.78 -26.39 -40.91
N LYS A 893 13.27 -26.45 -39.66
CA LYS A 893 11.85 -26.14 -39.36
C LYS A 893 11.48 -24.70 -39.72
N SER A 894 12.39 -23.74 -39.52
CA SER A 894 12.16 -22.33 -39.81
C SER A 894 12.12 -22.05 -41.31
N VAL A 895 13.06 -22.64 -42.06
CA VAL A 895 13.18 -22.47 -43.52
C VAL A 895 12.05 -23.21 -44.25
N SER A 896 11.79 -24.47 -43.89
CA SER A 896 10.75 -25.32 -44.48
C SER A 896 9.34 -24.74 -44.30
N SER A 897 8.97 -24.33 -43.08
CA SER A 897 7.63 -23.74 -42.81
C SER A 897 7.42 -22.40 -43.51
N THR A 898 8.48 -21.60 -43.66
CA THR A 898 8.44 -20.35 -44.44
C THR A 898 8.22 -20.64 -45.93
N ILE A 899 8.93 -21.61 -46.51
CA ILE A 899 8.78 -21.96 -47.92
C ILE A 899 7.41 -22.57 -48.23
N SER A 900 6.88 -23.47 -47.38
CA SER A 900 5.51 -24.00 -47.51
C SER A 900 4.47 -22.86 -47.48
N SER A 901 4.57 -21.95 -46.50
CA SER A 901 3.66 -20.82 -46.38
C SER A 901 3.71 -19.89 -47.60
N LEU A 902 4.88 -19.72 -48.24
CA LEU A 902 5.01 -18.97 -49.48
C LEU A 902 4.45 -19.72 -50.70
N ARG A 903 4.72 -21.04 -50.84
CA ARG A 903 4.17 -21.87 -51.94
C ARG A 903 2.64 -21.90 -51.93
N GLU A 904 2.02 -21.89 -50.76
CA GLU A 904 0.57 -21.83 -50.57
C GLU A 904 -0.01 -20.40 -50.69
N GLY A 905 0.81 -19.39 -51.00
CA GLY A 905 0.38 -18.00 -51.13
C GLY A 905 -0.02 -17.32 -49.81
N ARG A 906 0.26 -17.92 -48.64
CA ARG A 906 -0.09 -17.42 -47.29
C ARG A 906 0.83 -16.28 -46.82
N THR A 907 1.15 -15.34 -47.71
CA THR A 907 2.08 -14.23 -47.46
C THR A 907 1.64 -13.28 -46.36
N GLY A 908 0.33 -13.10 -46.12
CA GLY A 908 -0.18 -12.29 -45.01
C GLY A 908 0.21 -12.82 -43.62
N ALA A 909 0.63 -14.10 -43.53
CA ALA A 909 1.13 -14.69 -42.29
C ALA A 909 2.64 -14.54 -42.10
N LEU A 910 3.38 -14.03 -43.10
CA LEU A 910 4.84 -13.83 -43.10
C LEU A 910 5.17 -12.33 -43.29
N SER A 911 6.26 -11.84 -42.71
CA SER A 911 6.76 -10.51 -43.08
C SER A 911 7.48 -10.63 -44.43
N TRP A 912 6.74 -10.35 -45.51
CA TRP A 912 7.18 -10.52 -46.89
C TRP A 912 7.42 -9.15 -47.53
N HIS A 913 8.66 -8.88 -47.93
CA HIS A 913 9.10 -7.55 -48.39
C HIS A 913 9.84 -7.63 -49.72
N ARG A 914 9.69 -6.59 -50.55
CA ARG A 914 10.49 -6.39 -51.77
C ARG A 914 11.56 -5.32 -51.51
N HIS A 915 12.77 -5.61 -51.94
CA HIS A 915 13.92 -4.71 -51.88
C HIS A 915 14.07 -3.90 -53.16
N HIS A 916 14.82 -2.80 -53.07
CA HIS A 916 15.04 -1.86 -54.17
C HIS A 916 15.93 -2.42 -55.29
N ASP A 917 16.77 -3.41 -54.98
CA ASP A 917 17.62 -4.18 -55.90
C ASP A 917 16.84 -5.21 -56.72
N GLY A 918 15.56 -5.43 -56.42
CA GLY A 918 14.68 -6.39 -57.09
C GLY A 918 14.54 -7.74 -56.38
N LEU A 919 15.32 -8.00 -55.32
CA LEU A 919 15.13 -9.17 -54.46
C LEU A 919 13.88 -9.03 -53.58
N TRP A 920 13.43 -10.16 -53.05
CA TRP A 920 12.41 -10.29 -52.03
C TRP A 920 13.01 -10.92 -50.78
N SER A 921 12.37 -10.72 -49.64
CA SER A 921 12.77 -11.38 -48.40
C SER A 921 11.57 -11.79 -47.55
N ALA A 922 11.64 -12.99 -46.97
CA ALA A 922 10.72 -13.47 -45.95
C ALA A 922 11.42 -13.57 -44.60
N ASP A 923 10.82 -13.03 -43.53
CA ASP A 923 11.30 -13.24 -42.17
C ASP A 923 11.22 -14.73 -41.76
N LEU A 924 12.36 -15.32 -41.38
CA LEU A 924 12.44 -16.67 -40.86
C LEU A 924 12.04 -16.70 -39.38
N ARG A 925 10.90 -17.33 -39.07
CA ARG A 925 10.38 -17.41 -37.70
C ARG A 925 11.00 -18.55 -36.93
N GLY A 926 11.51 -18.27 -35.72
CA GLY A 926 12.18 -19.27 -34.90
C GLY A 926 13.52 -19.75 -35.47
N PHE A 927 14.19 -18.91 -36.27
CA PHE A 927 15.53 -19.25 -36.78
C PHE A 927 16.51 -19.36 -35.60
N PRO A 928 17.33 -20.41 -35.51
CA PRO A 928 18.26 -20.62 -34.39
C PRO A 928 19.15 -19.40 -34.13
N GLY A 929 19.39 -19.11 -32.85
CA GLY A 929 20.18 -17.94 -32.43
C GLY A 929 19.48 -16.58 -32.56
N SER A 930 18.22 -16.51 -33.04
CA SER A 930 17.46 -15.25 -33.07
C SER A 930 16.63 -15.03 -31.80
N THR A 931 16.80 -13.87 -31.16
CA THR A 931 16.03 -13.45 -29.97
C THR A 931 14.85 -12.52 -30.30
N LYS A 932 14.67 -12.15 -31.58
CA LYS A 932 13.62 -11.26 -32.09
C LYS A 932 13.12 -11.75 -33.46
N ARG A 933 11.84 -11.48 -33.79
CA ARG A 933 11.29 -11.77 -35.13
C ARG A 933 12.03 -10.98 -36.20
N GLY A 934 12.36 -11.62 -37.33
CA GLY A 934 12.85 -10.98 -38.54
C GLY A 934 14.36 -10.67 -38.62
N VAL A 935 15.15 -11.16 -37.66
CA VAL A 935 16.62 -11.02 -37.67
C VAL A 935 17.26 -11.79 -38.82
N HIS A 936 16.78 -13.00 -39.14
CA HIS A 936 17.22 -13.73 -40.33
C HIS A 936 16.10 -13.77 -41.35
N ARG A 937 16.46 -13.58 -42.63
CA ARG A 937 15.53 -13.57 -43.75
C ARG A 937 15.98 -14.52 -44.85
N LEU A 938 15.01 -15.27 -45.39
CA LEU A 938 15.17 -15.99 -46.64
C LEU A 938 15.14 -14.95 -47.77
N MET A 939 16.15 -14.90 -48.63
CA MET A 939 16.24 -13.99 -49.76
C MET A 939 15.82 -14.72 -51.04
N LEU A 940 14.97 -14.10 -51.87
CA LEU A 940 14.46 -14.71 -53.10
C LEU A 940 14.53 -13.75 -54.28
N SER A 941 14.94 -14.24 -55.45
CA SER A 941 14.81 -13.55 -56.73
C SER A 941 13.48 -13.93 -57.41
N HIS A 942 12.81 -12.96 -58.04
CA HIS A 942 11.59 -13.23 -58.80
C HIS A 942 11.94 -13.59 -60.25
N GLN A 943 11.64 -14.82 -60.65
CA GLN A 943 11.97 -15.36 -61.98
C GLN A 943 10.84 -15.10 -63.01
N GLY A 944 9.75 -14.45 -62.58
CA GLY A 944 8.61 -14.06 -63.41
C GLY A 944 7.44 -15.04 -63.32
N GLY A 945 6.21 -14.54 -63.42
CA GLY A 945 5.01 -15.34 -63.14
C GLY A 945 4.89 -15.63 -61.65
N VAL A 946 4.51 -16.86 -61.30
CA VAL A 946 4.43 -17.34 -59.90
C VAL A 946 5.75 -17.97 -59.39
N HIS A 947 6.83 -17.86 -60.16
CA HIS A 947 8.08 -18.59 -59.91
C HIS A 947 9.13 -17.69 -59.25
N TYR A 948 9.69 -18.17 -58.16
CA TYR A 948 10.75 -17.53 -57.37
C TYR A 948 11.91 -18.51 -57.16
N ARG A 949 13.12 -17.98 -56.96
CA ARG A 949 14.30 -18.77 -56.57
C ARG A 949 14.84 -18.26 -55.25
N VAL A 950 15.20 -19.15 -54.34
CA VAL A 950 15.93 -18.81 -53.12
C VAL A 950 17.39 -18.51 -53.48
N GLU A 951 17.89 -17.35 -53.05
CA GLU A 951 19.29 -16.92 -53.22
C GLU A 951 20.14 -17.18 -51.96
N GLY A 952 19.50 -17.57 -50.86
CA GLY A 952 20.13 -17.91 -49.58
C GLY A 952 19.45 -17.25 -48.38
N ILE A 953 20.10 -17.32 -47.22
CA ILE A 953 19.63 -16.72 -45.96
C ILE A 953 20.60 -15.60 -45.57
N ARG A 954 20.06 -14.45 -45.15
CA ARG A 954 20.87 -13.30 -44.69
C ARG A 954 20.30 -12.70 -43.41
N ASN A 955 21.17 -12.18 -42.55
CA ASN A 955 20.80 -11.17 -41.57
C ASN A 955 20.95 -9.78 -42.22
N PRO A 956 19.89 -8.94 -42.30
CA PRO A 956 19.95 -7.60 -42.86
C PRO A 956 20.32 -6.51 -41.83
N HIS A 957 20.74 -6.89 -40.62
CA HIS A 957 21.19 -6.03 -39.53
C HIS A 957 22.66 -6.26 -39.17
#